data_AF-A0A5B1R192-F1
#
_entry.id   AF-A0A5B1R192-F1
#
_cell.length_a   1.000
_cell.length_b   1.000
_cell.length_c   1.000
_cell.angle_alpha   90.00
_cell.angle_beta   90.00
_cell.angle_gamma   90.00
#
_symmetry.space_group_name_H-M   'P 1'
#
loop_
_entity.id
_entity.type
_entity.pdbx_description
1 polymer ?
#
loop_
_entity_poly.entity_id
_entity_poly.type
_entity_poly.pdbx_seq_one_letter_code
_entity_poly.pdbx_strand_id
1 'polypeptide(L)'
;MVSDTLASRVGFSSGTILLDYVKEKLCEESSSAFVGPMKARDFLEAFVPPPPTPQGGQQRVMPEVSFKDMYEASSEIQMYSPYIKICEQLDEGHTMRYYDTHATNDSHTVPPGAPSREGLSPDIMTFHKDRIPQDGAPTDFTVADRADEFKFSISVDPFDDKPNKSKYPFEACSKAGKSTRGQITAYAAAMLELQFRMFVFSVLVMGKYARLIRWDRSGAIVTEAFDYQDDPEPLAQFLWRYNFLSRAQRGFDESVKVIEATDDTHDLSEARKALREYMPSNSDLYLLRMIPLDMSSPPTNQPPPPSAHTSASLDSPAETDMSVKYYYAQKTSLSNGWDYYMTAPTMSDRGPFGRTTRSLYVFNRITKTVHHLKDTNRIMSSTQSVEHETINELGEKKVRNIGTVHAAWDVAPWGKCYDTVTPTFCDGEKIDAAFASAEGRWYLAKRVYRAYRLITNELGTPIWKFKNWEQVMRVMIDTFEALDDAEKAGWRHRDVSAGNIMICGDRGLLIDWDASQRSKDMNKPSETRVPELTGTWQFMSLRRLRKVDGRHDAVDDMESVFWVLLWLALNYSDHSLDPDQLKGFLYKIFDHREVSKGCSVGGDGKDALFEKKYLNEYIPTLFSPVGLQNTLEALHSAFRVRPPSAPKTRGMNQERVKRDLAAYQQARIDYEEDVAKLKDSTYVRSLLQADLDDYTWPTHGPKKHIIPADRNGSQMTAHLQKAISAGVRQQRVAQRPSSFPREPTPRSAGRAKMMRTDDTGDSRKVTRYAPLDERDEDRARKGENA
;
A
#
# COMPACT_ATOMS: atom_id res chain seq x y z
N MET A 1 9.32 1.93 -31.51
CA MET A 1 10.56 1.16 -31.26
C MET A 1 11.36 1.83 -30.15
N VAL A 2 11.22 1.36 -28.91
CA VAL A 2 12.27 1.31 -27.87
C VAL A 2 11.87 0.13 -26.98
N SER A 3 12.81 -0.78 -26.71
CA SER A 3 12.67 -2.06 -25.99
C SER A 3 11.81 -2.00 -24.71
N ASP A 4 11.00 -3.06 -24.51
CA ASP A 4 10.17 -3.39 -23.33
C ASP A 4 10.92 -3.51 -21.98
N THR A 5 12.22 -3.20 -21.95
CA THR A 5 13.04 -3.20 -20.72
C THR A 5 12.92 -1.91 -19.89
N LEU A 6 12.04 -0.98 -20.27
CA LEU A 6 12.05 0.40 -19.77
C LEU A 6 10.77 0.85 -19.03
N ALA A 7 9.76 0.00 -18.89
CA ALA A 7 8.50 0.37 -18.23
C ALA A 7 8.58 0.45 -16.69
N SER A 8 9.63 -0.09 -16.07
CA SER A 8 9.68 -0.29 -14.62
C SER A 8 10.99 0.12 -13.95
N ARG A 9 11.85 0.82 -14.71
CA ARG A 9 13.13 1.33 -14.23
C ARG A 9 13.06 2.82 -13.95
N VAL A 10 12.37 3.22 -12.88
CA VAL A 10 12.71 4.49 -12.24
C VAL A 10 12.48 4.44 -10.73
N GLY A 11 13.55 4.66 -9.98
CA GLY A 11 13.56 4.57 -8.53
C GLY A 11 12.83 5.71 -7.86
N PHE A 12 11.90 5.33 -6.99
CA PHE A 12 11.90 5.84 -5.62
C PHE A 12 12.22 4.74 -4.59
N SER A 13 12.42 3.51 -5.06
CA SER A 13 13.07 2.41 -4.35
C SER A 13 13.67 1.52 -5.44
N SER A 14 15.00 1.43 -5.55
CA SER A 14 15.66 0.70 -6.66
C SER A 14 15.15 -0.75 -6.70
N GLY A 15 14.76 -1.34 -7.83
CA GLY A 15 15.65 -2.03 -8.77
C GLY A 15 16.54 -3.18 -8.20
N THR A 16 17.03 -3.03 -6.97
CA THR A 16 18.03 -3.88 -6.29
C THR A 16 17.69 -4.08 -4.81
N ILE A 17 16.46 -3.85 -4.39
CA ILE A 17 16.04 -4.15 -3.03
C ILE A 17 15.85 -5.66 -2.89
N LEU A 18 16.65 -6.25 -2.00
CA LEU A 18 16.54 -7.66 -1.64
C LEU A 18 15.14 -7.96 -1.09
N LEU A 19 14.64 -9.16 -1.39
CA LEU A 19 13.31 -9.60 -0.97
C LEU A 19 13.11 -9.46 0.55
N ASP A 20 14.15 -9.72 1.34
CA ASP A 20 14.12 -9.58 2.80
C ASP A 20 13.82 -8.15 3.28
N TYR A 21 14.37 -7.14 2.60
CA TYR A 21 14.07 -5.75 2.92
C TYR A 21 12.65 -5.39 2.54
N VAL A 22 12.12 -5.93 1.43
CA VAL A 22 10.70 -5.75 1.08
C VAL A 22 9.80 -6.36 2.15
N LYS A 23 10.11 -7.56 2.63
CA LYS A 23 9.37 -8.20 3.73
C LYS A 23 9.44 -7.39 5.02
N GLU A 24 10.60 -6.81 5.36
CA GLU A 24 10.78 -5.93 6.52
C GLU A 24 9.93 -4.66 6.38
N LYS A 25 10.03 -3.97 5.24
CA LYS A 25 9.21 -2.80 4.91
C LYS A 25 7.72 -3.12 4.99
N LEU A 26 7.27 -4.22 4.40
CA LEU A 26 5.88 -4.66 4.45
C LEU A 26 5.42 -4.94 5.88
N CYS A 27 6.27 -5.52 6.73
CA CYS A 27 5.97 -5.73 8.14
C CYS A 27 5.75 -4.39 8.88
N GLU A 28 6.56 -3.38 8.60
CA GLU A 28 6.41 -2.05 9.20
C GLU A 28 5.16 -1.32 8.68
N GLU A 29 4.94 -1.31 7.36
CA GLU A 29 3.80 -0.63 6.72
C GLU A 29 2.45 -1.28 7.03
N SER A 30 2.42 -2.58 7.31
CA SER A 30 1.20 -3.32 7.69
C SER A 30 0.84 -3.23 9.16
N SER A 31 1.69 -2.62 10.00
CA SER A 31 1.40 -2.50 11.43
C SER A 31 0.07 -1.77 11.65
N SER A 32 -0.75 -2.25 12.60
CA SER A 32 -2.15 -1.86 12.87
C SER A 32 -3.23 -2.36 11.90
N ALA A 33 -2.86 -3.13 10.87
CA ALA A 33 -3.82 -3.73 9.94
C ALA A 33 -4.29 -5.14 10.35
N PHE A 34 -3.73 -5.70 11.44
CA PHE A 34 -4.06 -7.05 11.92
C PHE A 34 -5.09 -7.01 13.04
N VAL A 35 -6.13 -7.83 12.92
CA VAL A 35 -7.32 -7.84 13.77
C VAL A 35 -7.50 -9.25 14.34
N GLY A 36 -7.24 -9.41 15.63
CA GLY A 36 -7.22 -10.69 16.34
C GLY A 36 -6.88 -10.51 17.82
N PRO A 37 -6.84 -11.61 18.59
CA PRO A 37 -7.13 -12.98 18.17
C PRO A 37 -8.64 -13.22 18.07
N MET A 38 -9.09 -13.84 16.98
CA MET A 38 -10.46 -14.33 16.82
C MET A 38 -10.53 -15.83 17.14
N LYS A 39 -11.60 -16.33 17.76
CA LYS A 39 -11.74 -17.78 17.94
C LYS A 39 -11.85 -18.49 16.59
N ALA A 40 -11.18 -19.63 16.43
CA ALA A 40 -11.17 -20.34 15.15
C ALA A 40 -12.57 -20.80 14.69
N ARG A 41 -13.46 -21.15 15.62
CA ARG A 41 -14.85 -21.53 15.32
C ARG A 41 -15.67 -20.35 14.81
N ASP A 42 -15.54 -19.19 15.44
CA ASP A 42 -16.22 -17.95 15.02
C ASP A 42 -15.73 -17.53 13.62
N PHE A 43 -14.44 -17.74 13.33
CA PHE A 43 -13.87 -17.48 12.00
C PHE A 43 -14.51 -18.37 10.92
N LEU A 44 -14.67 -19.66 11.20
CA LEU A 44 -15.34 -20.59 10.30
C LEU A 44 -16.81 -20.19 10.06
N GLU A 45 -17.54 -19.84 11.12
CA GLU A 45 -18.93 -19.40 11.02
C GLU A 45 -19.07 -18.11 10.19
N ALA A 46 -18.16 -17.15 10.40
CA ALA A 46 -18.21 -15.85 9.73
C ALA A 46 -17.83 -15.93 8.24
N PHE A 47 -16.87 -16.78 7.86
CA PHE A 47 -16.23 -16.68 6.55
C PHE A 47 -16.23 -17.96 5.71
N VAL A 48 -16.39 -19.12 6.34
CA VAL A 48 -16.23 -20.42 5.67
C VAL A 48 -17.48 -21.28 5.96
N PRO A 49 -18.60 -21.00 5.26
CA PRO A 49 -19.87 -21.67 5.53
C PRO A 49 -19.77 -23.19 5.33
N PRO A 50 -20.63 -23.97 6.02
CA PRO A 50 -20.67 -25.41 5.83
C PRO A 50 -21.04 -25.78 4.39
N PRO A 51 -20.64 -26.96 3.89
CA PRO A 51 -20.90 -27.34 2.51
C PRO A 51 -22.41 -27.42 2.23
N PRO A 52 -22.86 -27.00 1.03
CA PRO A 52 -24.27 -27.07 0.68
C PRO A 52 -24.75 -28.53 0.65
N THR A 53 -26.01 -28.72 1.08
CA THR A 53 -26.65 -30.04 1.03
C THR A 53 -26.89 -30.43 -0.44
N PRO A 54 -26.46 -31.63 -0.89
CA PRO A 54 -26.73 -32.10 -2.25
C PRO A 54 -28.23 -32.17 -2.57
N GLN A 55 -28.59 -31.92 -3.83
CA GLN A 55 -29.95 -32.14 -4.34
C GLN A 55 -30.28 -33.65 -4.25
N GLY A 56 -30.98 -34.07 -3.21
CA GLY A 56 -31.23 -35.50 -2.92
C GLY A 56 -31.23 -35.86 -1.43
N GLY A 57 -30.78 -34.95 -0.56
CA GLY A 57 -31.13 -34.99 0.87
C GLY A 57 -30.35 -35.96 1.74
N GLN A 58 -29.04 -35.71 1.91
CA GLN A 58 -28.27 -36.08 3.11
C GLN A 58 -27.18 -35.02 3.29
N GLN A 59 -26.94 -34.58 4.53
CA GLN A 59 -25.87 -33.61 4.82
C GLN A 59 -24.51 -34.26 4.57
N ARG A 60 -23.60 -33.53 3.90
CA ARG A 60 -22.23 -34.03 3.68
C ARG A 60 -21.57 -34.26 5.03
N VAL A 61 -20.87 -35.39 5.17
CA VAL A 61 -20.08 -35.73 6.35
C VAL A 61 -18.62 -35.49 6.02
N MET A 62 -17.91 -34.78 6.89
CA MET A 62 -16.47 -34.58 6.73
C MET A 62 -15.74 -35.90 6.99
N PRO A 63 -14.77 -36.29 6.14
CA PRO A 63 -13.92 -37.44 6.40
C PRO A 63 -13.18 -37.28 7.74
N GLU A 64 -13.07 -38.37 8.51
CA GLU A 64 -12.21 -38.37 9.69
C GLU A 64 -10.74 -38.31 9.26
N VAL A 65 -9.99 -37.36 9.82
CA VAL A 65 -8.57 -37.17 9.52
C VAL A 65 -7.76 -37.03 10.80
N SER A 66 -6.47 -37.36 10.71
CA SER A 66 -5.53 -37.25 11.83
C SER A 66 -4.32 -36.44 11.41
N PHE A 67 -3.97 -35.43 12.20
CA PHE A 67 -2.76 -34.63 12.02
C PHE A 67 -1.54 -35.18 12.77
N LYS A 68 -1.63 -36.41 13.29
CA LYS A 68 -0.57 -37.04 14.09
C LYS A 68 0.77 -37.10 13.36
N ASP A 69 0.79 -37.55 12.11
CA ASP A 69 2.03 -37.65 11.32
C ASP A 69 2.65 -36.27 11.04
N MET A 70 1.82 -35.23 10.91
CA MET A 70 2.28 -33.84 10.77
C MET A 70 2.91 -33.32 12.07
N TYR A 71 2.36 -33.72 13.22
CA TYR A 71 2.90 -33.39 14.54
C TYR A 71 4.21 -34.15 14.87
N GLU A 72 4.28 -35.43 14.51
CA GLU A 72 5.45 -36.28 14.77
C GLU A 72 6.64 -35.99 13.83
N ALA A 73 6.45 -35.11 12.83
CA ALA A 73 7.50 -34.64 11.96
C ALA A 73 8.66 -33.99 12.73
N SER A 74 9.90 -34.28 12.31
CA SER A 74 11.11 -33.78 12.99
C SER A 74 11.65 -32.47 12.41
N SER A 75 11.03 -31.96 11.34
CA SER A 75 11.38 -30.70 10.68
C SER A 75 10.18 -30.16 9.91
N GLU A 76 10.23 -28.87 9.54
CA GLU A 76 9.22 -28.19 8.72
C GLU A 76 8.93 -28.93 7.41
N ILE A 77 9.97 -29.31 6.66
CA ILE A 77 9.85 -30.00 5.36
C ILE A 77 9.11 -31.34 5.50
N GLN A 78 9.31 -32.05 6.61
CA GLN A 78 8.63 -33.33 6.85
C GLN A 78 7.13 -33.17 7.14
N MET A 79 6.64 -31.95 7.43
CA MET A 79 5.22 -31.68 7.67
C MET A 79 4.41 -31.61 6.37
N TYR A 80 5.04 -31.27 5.23
CA TYR A 80 4.31 -30.94 4.00
C TYR A 80 3.59 -32.14 3.39
N SER A 81 4.26 -33.28 3.26
CA SER A 81 3.64 -34.49 2.68
C SER A 81 2.46 -35.01 3.51
N PRO A 82 2.55 -35.14 4.86
CA PRO A 82 1.39 -35.43 5.70
C PRO A 82 0.24 -34.44 5.51
N TYR A 83 0.52 -33.13 5.49
CA TYR A 83 -0.50 -32.10 5.29
C TYR A 83 -1.21 -32.24 3.93
N ILE A 84 -0.46 -32.44 2.85
CA ILE A 84 -1.02 -32.65 1.50
C ILE A 84 -1.92 -33.88 1.48
N LYS A 85 -1.50 -35.00 2.07
CA LYS A 85 -2.33 -36.22 2.17
C LYS A 85 -3.64 -35.97 2.92
N ILE A 86 -3.62 -35.18 3.98
CA ILE A 86 -4.83 -34.80 4.73
C ILE A 86 -5.74 -33.93 3.86
N CYS A 87 -5.17 -32.95 3.16
CA CYS A 87 -5.93 -32.11 2.22
C CYS A 87 -6.59 -32.93 1.11
N GLU A 88 -5.89 -33.92 0.56
CA GLU A 88 -6.41 -34.86 -0.44
C GLU A 88 -7.53 -35.76 0.12
N GLN A 89 -7.39 -36.24 1.36
CA GLN A 89 -8.44 -37.02 2.04
C GLN A 89 -9.71 -36.18 2.28
N LEU A 90 -9.56 -34.91 2.62
CA LEU A 90 -10.68 -33.97 2.80
C LEU A 90 -11.27 -33.49 1.46
N ASP A 91 -10.64 -33.76 0.32
CA ASP A 91 -11.11 -33.37 -1.00
C ASP A 91 -11.44 -34.60 -1.87
N GLU A 92 -12.45 -35.37 -1.46
CA GLU A 92 -12.93 -36.54 -2.21
C GLU A 92 -13.29 -36.22 -3.66
N GLY A 93 -13.69 -34.99 -3.95
CA GLY A 93 -14.04 -34.53 -5.29
C GLY A 93 -12.83 -34.17 -6.17
N HIS A 94 -11.62 -34.20 -5.60
CA HIS A 94 -10.38 -33.72 -6.22
C HIS A 94 -10.56 -32.36 -6.89
N THR A 95 -11.27 -31.46 -6.20
CA THR A 95 -11.58 -30.10 -6.65
C THR A 95 -10.32 -29.25 -6.67
N MET A 96 -9.41 -29.51 -5.75
CA MET A 96 -8.16 -28.82 -5.54
C MET A 96 -6.96 -29.73 -5.83
N ARG A 97 -5.83 -29.10 -6.11
CA ARG A 97 -4.51 -29.72 -6.27
C ARG A 97 -3.55 -29.03 -5.31
N TYR A 98 -2.77 -29.83 -4.60
CA TYR A 98 -1.89 -29.36 -3.54
C TYR A 98 -0.45 -29.69 -3.92
N TYR A 99 0.44 -28.71 -3.86
CA TYR A 99 1.84 -28.87 -4.25
C TYR A 99 2.75 -28.39 -3.14
N ASP A 100 3.80 -29.17 -2.88
CA ASP A 100 4.95 -28.73 -2.13
C ASP A 100 5.77 -27.76 -2.99
N THR A 101 5.88 -26.52 -2.54
CA THR A 101 6.47 -25.39 -3.28
C THR A 101 7.69 -24.77 -2.59
N HIS A 102 8.09 -25.28 -1.42
CA HIS A 102 9.13 -24.66 -0.57
C HIS A 102 10.47 -24.40 -1.30
N ALA A 103 10.81 -25.23 -2.28
CA ALA A 103 12.08 -25.18 -3.02
C ALA A 103 11.98 -24.45 -4.37
N THR A 104 10.82 -23.90 -4.72
CA THR A 104 10.56 -23.27 -6.02
C THR A 104 10.00 -21.88 -5.81
N ASN A 105 10.59 -20.89 -6.49
CA ASN A 105 10.10 -19.53 -6.45
C ASN A 105 9.22 -19.22 -7.67
N ASP A 106 8.37 -18.21 -7.54
CA ASP A 106 7.58 -17.70 -8.66
C ASP A 106 8.16 -16.39 -9.21
N SER A 107 8.62 -16.44 -10.46
CA SER A 107 9.16 -15.28 -11.16
C SER A 107 8.14 -14.16 -11.40
N HIS A 108 6.83 -14.45 -11.43
CA HIS A 108 5.79 -13.42 -11.58
C HIS A 108 5.72 -12.47 -10.38
N THR A 109 6.19 -12.92 -9.22
CA THR A 109 6.27 -12.09 -7.99
C THR A 109 7.50 -11.18 -7.96
N VAL A 110 8.34 -11.23 -9.01
CA VAL A 110 9.43 -10.27 -9.20
C VAL A 110 8.86 -9.07 -9.95
N PRO A 111 8.82 -7.86 -9.35
CA PRO A 111 8.37 -6.68 -10.05
C PRO A 111 9.15 -6.49 -11.34
N PRO A 112 8.50 -6.07 -12.44
CA PRO A 112 9.21 -5.76 -13.67
C PRO A 112 10.38 -4.81 -13.36
N GLY A 113 11.55 -5.00 -13.96
CA GLY A 113 12.71 -4.11 -13.76
C GLY A 113 13.52 -4.32 -12.47
N ALA A 114 13.18 -5.32 -11.66
CA ALA A 114 14.01 -5.82 -10.56
C ALA A 114 14.55 -7.25 -10.83
N PRO A 115 15.23 -7.53 -11.96
CA PRO A 115 15.57 -8.90 -12.39
C PRO A 115 16.56 -9.63 -11.47
N SER A 116 17.19 -8.92 -10.52
CA SER A 116 18.09 -9.51 -9.53
C SER A 116 17.40 -9.96 -8.25
N ARG A 117 16.11 -9.66 -8.10
CA ARG A 117 15.31 -10.05 -6.93
C ARG A 117 14.79 -11.46 -7.11
N GLU A 118 14.88 -12.24 -6.03
CA GLU A 118 14.27 -13.58 -5.95
C GLU A 118 12.74 -13.47 -5.84
N GLY A 119 12.05 -14.41 -6.47
CA GLY A 119 10.60 -14.58 -6.33
C GLY A 119 10.20 -15.10 -4.94
N LEU A 120 8.93 -14.99 -4.62
CA LEU A 120 8.32 -15.56 -3.44
C LEU A 120 8.18 -17.08 -3.58
N SER A 121 8.33 -17.78 -2.46
CA SER A 121 8.29 -19.25 -2.35
C SER A 121 7.50 -19.65 -1.10
N PRO A 122 6.16 -19.72 -1.17
CA PRO A 122 5.35 -20.28 -0.09
C PRO A 122 5.65 -21.79 0.05
N ASP A 123 5.41 -22.34 1.23
CA ASP A 123 5.72 -23.76 1.47
C ASP A 123 4.76 -24.70 0.74
N ILE A 124 3.46 -24.39 0.76
CA ILE A 124 2.44 -25.19 0.08
C ILE A 124 1.49 -24.28 -0.69
N MET A 125 1.26 -24.59 -1.96
CA MET A 125 0.26 -23.93 -2.79
C MET A 125 -0.90 -24.87 -3.12
N THR A 126 -2.11 -24.30 -3.06
CA THR A 126 -3.35 -24.97 -3.47
C THR A 126 -3.87 -24.32 -4.74
N PHE A 127 -4.29 -25.11 -5.71
CA PHE A 127 -4.86 -24.67 -6.99
C PHE A 127 -6.20 -25.35 -7.24
N HIS A 128 -7.14 -24.67 -7.92
CA HIS A 128 -8.30 -25.35 -8.46
C HIS A 128 -7.90 -26.33 -9.58
N LYS A 129 -8.54 -27.49 -9.68
CA LYS A 129 -8.24 -28.51 -10.71
C LYS A 129 -8.29 -28.00 -12.15
N ASP A 130 -9.11 -26.97 -12.39
CA ASP A 130 -9.30 -26.35 -13.71
C ASP A 130 -8.33 -25.19 -13.98
N ARG A 131 -7.49 -24.82 -13.00
CA ARG A 131 -6.53 -23.71 -13.06
C ARG A 131 -5.24 -24.09 -12.35
N ILE A 132 -4.50 -24.98 -13.01
CA ILE A 132 -3.18 -25.41 -12.56
C ILE A 132 -2.09 -24.58 -13.25
N PRO A 133 -0.91 -24.46 -12.64
CA PRO A 133 0.23 -23.81 -13.28
C PRO A 133 0.55 -24.42 -14.64
N GLN A 134 0.95 -23.57 -15.59
CA GLN A 134 1.46 -24.04 -16.88
C GLN A 134 2.90 -24.56 -16.73
N ASP A 135 3.37 -25.34 -17.70
CA ASP A 135 4.75 -25.81 -17.81
C ASP A 135 5.30 -26.67 -16.64
N GLY A 136 4.42 -27.13 -15.75
CA GLY A 136 4.78 -28.02 -14.64
C GLY A 136 5.52 -27.33 -13.48
N ALA A 137 5.59 -26.00 -13.45
CA ALA A 137 6.13 -25.25 -12.31
C ALA A 137 5.12 -25.28 -11.14
N PRO A 138 5.46 -25.82 -9.96
CA PRO A 138 4.49 -25.98 -8.88
C PRO A 138 4.13 -24.65 -8.19
N THR A 139 4.91 -23.57 -8.40
CA THR A 139 4.69 -22.25 -7.76
C THR A 139 4.24 -21.22 -8.78
N ASP A 140 3.01 -20.74 -8.65
CA ASP A 140 2.43 -19.73 -9.54
C ASP A 140 1.34 -18.91 -8.82
N PHE A 141 1.68 -17.70 -8.40
CA PHE A 141 0.79 -16.77 -7.73
C PHE A 141 -0.27 -16.17 -8.65
N THR A 142 -0.18 -16.34 -9.98
CA THR A 142 -1.17 -15.79 -10.93
C THR A 142 -2.45 -16.64 -10.97
N VAL A 143 -2.38 -17.92 -10.58
CA VAL A 143 -3.52 -18.85 -10.60
C VAL A 143 -3.84 -19.53 -9.26
N ALA A 144 -2.95 -19.40 -8.27
CA ALA A 144 -3.10 -19.99 -6.94
C ALA A 144 -4.46 -19.71 -6.27
N ASP A 145 -5.09 -20.73 -5.70
CA ASP A 145 -6.27 -20.58 -4.86
C ASP A 145 -5.88 -20.16 -3.43
N ARG A 146 -4.80 -20.72 -2.87
CA ARG A 146 -4.26 -20.43 -1.51
C ARG A 146 -2.74 -20.66 -1.46
N ALA A 147 -2.05 -19.87 -0.65
CA ALA A 147 -0.64 -20.08 -0.29
C ALA A 147 -0.53 -20.21 1.24
N ASP A 148 -0.09 -21.38 1.70
CA ASP A 148 0.09 -21.70 3.12
C ASP A 148 1.56 -21.63 3.49
N GLU A 149 1.82 -21.24 4.74
CA GLU A 149 3.16 -21.13 5.30
C GLU A 149 3.28 -22.00 6.54
N PHE A 150 4.43 -22.64 6.68
CA PHE A 150 4.77 -23.53 7.77
C PHE A 150 5.99 -22.99 8.50
N LYS A 151 6.02 -23.21 9.81
CA LYS A 151 7.15 -22.96 10.68
C LYS A 151 7.26 -24.12 11.64
N PHE A 152 8.47 -24.57 11.95
CA PHE A 152 8.64 -25.70 12.86
C PHE A 152 8.41 -25.35 14.35
N SER A 153 8.35 -24.07 14.71
CA SER A 153 8.27 -23.62 16.12
C SER A 153 7.25 -22.52 16.31
N ILE A 154 6.48 -22.57 17.41
CA ILE A 154 5.60 -21.45 17.81
C ILE A 154 6.37 -20.19 18.24
N SER A 155 7.67 -20.29 18.52
CA SER A 155 8.48 -19.11 18.90
C SER A 155 8.61 -18.06 17.79
N VAL A 156 8.26 -18.42 16.56
CA VAL A 156 8.27 -17.51 15.39
C VAL A 156 6.87 -17.03 15.01
N ASP A 157 5.88 -17.22 15.90
CA ASP A 157 4.52 -16.73 15.70
C ASP A 157 4.51 -15.21 15.46
N PRO A 158 3.88 -14.75 14.37
CA PRO A 158 3.75 -13.33 14.07
C PRO A 158 2.80 -12.58 15.01
N PHE A 159 2.01 -13.28 15.84
CA PHE A 159 0.98 -12.70 16.70
C PHE A 159 1.04 -13.24 18.14
N ASP A 160 0.53 -12.44 19.08
CA ASP A 160 0.42 -12.81 20.49
C ASP A 160 -1.05 -12.98 20.88
N ASP A 161 -1.45 -14.15 21.39
CA ASP A 161 -2.82 -14.38 21.91
C ASP A 161 -3.07 -13.78 23.30
N LYS A 162 -2.08 -13.06 23.82
CA LYS A 162 -2.18 -12.22 25.01
C LYS A 162 -1.63 -10.84 24.65
N PRO A 163 -2.31 -9.75 25.04
CA PRO A 163 -1.90 -8.42 24.63
C PRO A 163 -0.50 -8.12 25.17
N ASN A 164 0.44 -7.84 24.27
CA ASN A 164 1.80 -7.45 24.61
C ASN A 164 1.88 -5.95 24.96
N LYS A 165 3.04 -5.49 25.45
CA LYS A 165 3.23 -4.10 25.90
C LYS A 165 3.64 -3.13 24.79
N SER A 166 3.60 -3.55 23.53
CA SER A 166 4.00 -2.72 22.40
C SER A 166 2.90 -1.77 21.97
N LYS A 167 3.18 -0.94 20.96
CA LYS A 167 2.18 -0.09 20.32
C LYS A 167 1.06 -0.91 19.66
N TYR A 168 1.33 -2.16 19.25
CA TYR A 168 0.39 -3.05 18.58
C TYR A 168 0.28 -4.34 19.40
N PRO A 169 -0.61 -4.40 20.42
CA PRO A 169 -0.59 -5.47 21.43
C PRO A 169 -0.79 -6.89 20.88
N PHE A 170 -1.45 -7.03 19.72
CA PHE A 170 -1.66 -8.32 19.05
C PHE A 170 -0.47 -8.76 18.19
N GLU A 171 0.36 -7.82 17.73
CA GLU A 171 1.46 -8.11 16.80
C GLU A 171 2.75 -8.41 17.54
N ALA A 172 3.31 -9.60 17.31
CA ALA A 172 4.54 -10.02 17.97
C ALA A 172 5.70 -9.06 17.66
N CYS A 173 6.46 -8.72 18.69
CA CYS A 173 7.61 -7.82 18.61
C CYS A 173 8.95 -8.53 18.42
N SER A 174 8.97 -9.86 18.50
CA SER A 174 10.18 -10.66 18.30
C SER A 174 10.69 -10.50 16.86
N LYS A 175 12.01 -10.58 16.67
CA LYS A 175 12.60 -10.51 15.33
C LYS A 175 12.05 -11.61 14.41
N ALA A 176 11.89 -12.81 14.95
CA ALA A 176 11.35 -13.95 14.20
C ALA A 176 9.87 -13.75 13.84
N GLY A 177 9.03 -13.32 14.78
CA GLY A 177 7.62 -13.04 14.52
C GLY A 177 7.42 -11.93 13.48
N LYS A 178 8.22 -10.85 13.53
CA LYS A 178 8.23 -9.82 12.48
C LYS A 178 8.63 -10.36 11.11
N SER A 179 9.64 -11.22 11.06
CA SER A 179 10.08 -11.87 9.82
C SER A 179 8.97 -12.73 9.20
N THR A 180 8.34 -13.59 10.01
CA THR A 180 7.20 -14.40 9.59
C THR A 180 6.04 -13.52 9.13
N ARG A 181 5.72 -12.44 9.86
CA ARG A 181 4.64 -11.50 9.51
C ARG A 181 4.89 -10.83 8.17
N GLY A 182 6.12 -10.35 7.92
CA GLY A 182 6.52 -9.78 6.64
C GLY A 182 6.40 -10.77 5.49
N GLN A 183 6.76 -12.04 5.72
CA GLN A 183 6.67 -13.12 4.73
C GLN A 183 5.21 -13.43 4.33
N ILE A 184 4.33 -13.73 5.29
CA ILE A 184 2.92 -14.03 4.98
C ILE A 184 2.18 -12.83 4.37
N THR A 185 2.56 -11.61 4.77
CA THR A 185 2.03 -10.37 4.18
C THR A 185 2.45 -10.22 2.72
N ALA A 186 3.68 -10.62 2.37
CA ALA A 186 4.16 -10.58 0.99
C ALA A 186 3.40 -11.57 0.08
N TYR A 187 3.03 -12.76 0.58
CA TYR A 187 2.21 -13.69 -0.19
C TYR A 187 0.80 -13.16 -0.42
N ALA A 188 0.17 -12.60 0.63
CA ALA A 188 -1.13 -11.97 0.50
C ALA A 188 -1.09 -10.80 -0.49
N ALA A 189 -0.03 -9.98 -0.47
CA ALA A 189 0.19 -8.91 -1.43
C ALA A 189 0.26 -9.46 -2.86
N ALA A 190 1.08 -10.50 -3.10
CA ALA A 190 1.23 -11.10 -4.42
C ALA A 190 -0.08 -11.68 -4.95
N MET A 191 -0.81 -12.46 -4.15
CA MET A 191 -2.11 -13.00 -4.57
C MET A 191 -3.13 -11.89 -4.85
N LEU A 192 -3.18 -10.88 -3.99
CA LEU A 192 -4.06 -9.72 -4.18
C LEU A 192 -3.54 -8.76 -5.26
N GLU A 193 -2.35 -8.90 -5.85
CA GLU A 193 -1.87 -8.01 -6.91
C GLU A 193 -1.91 -8.69 -8.27
N LEU A 194 -1.47 -9.94 -8.34
CA LEU A 194 -1.40 -10.76 -9.55
C LEU A 194 -2.74 -11.41 -9.95
N GLN A 195 -3.76 -11.36 -9.08
CA GLN A 195 -5.09 -11.90 -9.36
C GLN A 195 -6.21 -10.91 -9.07
N PHE A 196 -7.31 -10.98 -9.81
CA PHE A 196 -8.52 -10.21 -9.50
C PHE A 196 -9.25 -10.82 -8.30
N ARG A 197 -8.83 -10.41 -7.10
CA ARG A 197 -9.29 -10.88 -5.79
C ARG A 197 -9.77 -9.72 -4.93
N MET A 198 -10.83 -9.98 -4.18
CA MET A 198 -11.47 -9.09 -3.22
C MET A 198 -10.96 -9.36 -1.79
N PHE A 199 -10.61 -10.62 -1.54
CA PHE A 199 -9.95 -11.12 -0.33
C PHE A 199 -9.25 -12.45 -0.64
N VAL A 200 -8.40 -12.89 0.29
CA VAL A 200 -7.65 -14.16 0.20
C VAL A 200 -7.67 -14.84 1.57
N PHE A 201 -7.67 -16.16 1.60
CA PHE A 201 -7.41 -16.94 2.81
C PHE A 201 -6.02 -17.57 2.78
N SER A 202 -5.42 -17.78 3.94
CA SER A 202 -4.19 -18.56 4.11
C SER A 202 -4.19 -19.29 5.44
N VAL A 203 -3.39 -20.37 5.53
CA VAL A 203 -3.10 -21.05 6.79
C VAL A 203 -1.64 -20.86 7.16
N LEU A 204 -1.40 -20.57 8.43
CA LEU A 204 -0.07 -20.56 9.03
C LEU A 204 0.04 -21.70 10.04
N VAL A 205 0.93 -22.64 9.80
CA VAL A 205 1.23 -23.77 10.70
C VAL A 205 2.52 -23.50 11.45
N MET A 206 2.56 -23.72 12.76
CA MET A 206 3.68 -23.38 13.65
C MET A 206 3.92 -24.47 14.70
N GLY A 207 4.74 -25.46 14.35
CA GLY A 207 4.83 -26.70 15.11
C GLY A 207 3.43 -27.32 15.18
N LYS A 208 2.94 -27.62 16.39
CA LYS A 208 1.61 -28.22 16.62
C LYS A 208 0.41 -27.26 16.58
N TYR A 209 0.65 -25.98 16.30
CA TYR A 209 -0.39 -24.95 16.29
C TYR A 209 -0.68 -24.47 14.88
N ALA A 210 -1.89 -23.98 14.64
CA ALA A 210 -2.26 -23.32 13.39
C ALA A 210 -2.99 -22.01 13.65
N ARG A 211 -2.94 -21.12 12.66
CA ARG A 211 -3.77 -19.93 12.54
C ARG A 211 -4.42 -19.90 11.15
N LEU A 212 -5.72 -19.67 11.11
CA LEU A 212 -6.46 -19.28 9.92
C LEU A 212 -6.41 -17.75 9.77
N ILE A 213 -6.23 -17.28 8.54
CA ILE A 213 -6.11 -15.85 8.23
C ILE A 213 -6.98 -15.50 7.03
N ARG A 214 -7.74 -14.40 7.13
CA ARG A 214 -8.47 -13.79 6.02
C ARG A 214 -7.91 -12.40 5.76
N TRP A 215 -7.43 -12.16 4.54
CA TRP A 215 -6.84 -10.91 4.08
C TRP A 215 -7.81 -10.15 3.18
N ASP A 216 -8.07 -8.89 3.45
CA ASP A 216 -8.68 -7.96 2.50
C ASP A 216 -7.94 -6.62 2.48
N ARG A 217 -8.44 -5.65 1.72
CA ARG A 217 -7.75 -4.36 1.53
C ARG A 217 -7.72 -3.49 2.78
N SER A 218 -8.54 -3.75 3.79
CA SER A 218 -8.47 -3.02 5.06
C SER A 218 -7.41 -3.61 5.99
N GLY A 219 -7.22 -4.92 5.95
CA GLY A 219 -6.41 -5.62 6.93
C GLY A 219 -6.54 -7.12 6.85
N ALA A 220 -6.07 -7.79 7.91
CA ALA A 220 -6.17 -9.23 8.06
C ALA A 220 -6.85 -9.60 9.37
N ILE A 221 -7.87 -10.46 9.29
CA ILE A 221 -8.50 -11.08 10.46
C ILE A 221 -7.77 -12.38 10.75
N VAL A 222 -7.27 -12.52 11.97
CA VAL A 222 -6.38 -13.60 12.38
C VAL A 222 -6.99 -14.31 13.58
N THR A 223 -7.04 -15.63 13.49
CA THR A 223 -7.49 -16.48 14.61
C THR A 223 -6.46 -16.53 15.74
N GLU A 224 -6.89 -16.90 16.95
CA GLU A 224 -5.98 -17.39 18.00
C GLU A 224 -5.17 -18.60 17.50
N ALA A 225 -3.98 -18.83 18.06
CA ALA A 225 -3.27 -20.07 17.77
C ALA A 225 -4.02 -21.22 18.44
N PHE A 226 -4.48 -22.18 17.64
CA PHE A 226 -5.16 -23.38 18.14
C PHE A 226 -4.31 -24.62 17.89
N ASP A 227 -4.37 -25.56 18.83
CA ASP A 227 -3.65 -26.82 18.76
C ASP A 227 -4.41 -27.81 17.85
N TYR A 228 -3.92 -28.03 16.64
CA TYR A 228 -4.59 -28.90 15.67
C TYR A 228 -4.43 -30.39 15.97
N GLN A 229 -3.59 -30.75 16.96
CA GLN A 229 -3.44 -32.13 17.40
C GLN A 229 -4.49 -32.47 18.44
N ASP A 230 -4.67 -31.61 19.44
CA ASP A 230 -5.63 -31.80 20.52
C ASP A 230 -7.07 -31.45 20.09
N ASP A 231 -7.26 -30.40 19.28
CA ASP A 231 -8.53 -30.04 18.63
C ASP A 231 -8.32 -29.91 17.10
N PRO A 232 -8.38 -31.02 16.34
CA PRO A 232 -8.17 -31.00 14.89
C PRO A 232 -9.32 -30.34 14.11
N GLU A 233 -10.49 -30.19 14.75
CA GLU A 233 -11.74 -29.77 14.11
C GLU A 233 -11.61 -28.43 13.36
N PRO A 234 -11.00 -27.36 13.90
CA PRO A 234 -10.98 -26.07 13.20
C PRO A 234 -10.17 -26.11 11.88
N LEU A 235 -9.02 -26.79 11.87
CA LEU A 235 -8.20 -26.92 10.66
C LEU A 235 -8.85 -27.88 9.65
N ALA A 236 -9.35 -29.03 10.10
CA ALA A 236 -10.03 -29.98 9.23
C ALA A 236 -11.28 -29.36 8.58
N GLN A 237 -12.11 -28.66 9.36
CA GLN A 237 -13.29 -27.96 8.85
C GLN A 237 -12.93 -26.86 7.85
N PHE A 238 -11.88 -26.07 8.12
CA PHE A 238 -11.44 -25.05 7.17
C PHE A 238 -11.07 -25.69 5.82
N LEU A 239 -10.17 -26.67 5.83
CA LEU A 239 -9.66 -27.35 4.64
C LEU A 239 -10.79 -28.04 3.86
N TRP A 240 -11.66 -28.75 4.55
CA TRP A 240 -12.79 -29.46 3.95
C TRP A 240 -13.80 -28.49 3.32
N ARG A 241 -14.26 -27.48 4.08
CA ARG A 241 -15.26 -26.51 3.60
C ARG A 241 -14.74 -25.67 2.43
N TYR A 242 -13.45 -25.36 2.40
CA TYR A 242 -12.82 -24.59 1.33
C TYR A 242 -13.05 -25.19 -0.06
N ASN A 243 -13.07 -26.53 -0.16
CA ASN A 243 -13.30 -27.27 -1.39
C ASN A 243 -14.69 -27.04 -1.99
N PHE A 244 -15.67 -26.64 -1.17
CA PHE A 244 -17.05 -26.42 -1.56
C PHE A 244 -17.43 -24.95 -1.75
N LEU A 245 -16.53 -24.02 -1.41
CA LEU A 245 -16.78 -22.60 -1.62
C LEU A 245 -16.95 -22.29 -3.11
N SER A 246 -17.81 -21.33 -3.44
CA SER A 246 -17.82 -20.75 -4.77
C SER A 246 -16.55 -19.92 -5.04
N ARG A 247 -16.33 -19.52 -6.30
CA ARG A 247 -15.22 -18.62 -6.64
C ARG A 247 -15.32 -17.29 -5.89
N ALA A 248 -16.49 -16.65 -5.85
CA ALA A 248 -16.72 -15.45 -5.03
C ALA A 248 -16.46 -15.69 -3.53
N GLN A 249 -16.87 -16.84 -2.98
CA GLN A 249 -16.61 -17.16 -1.57
C GLN A 249 -15.12 -17.43 -1.28
N ARG A 250 -14.33 -17.84 -2.28
CA ARG A 250 -12.86 -17.84 -2.22
C ARG A 250 -12.24 -16.46 -2.50
N GLY A 251 -13.05 -15.43 -2.75
CA GLY A 251 -12.64 -14.05 -2.92
C GLY A 251 -12.27 -13.65 -4.35
N PHE A 252 -12.57 -14.48 -5.37
CA PHE A 252 -12.39 -14.07 -6.77
C PHE A 252 -13.42 -13.03 -7.18
N ASP A 253 -12.98 -12.03 -7.94
CA ASP A 253 -13.87 -11.11 -8.63
C ASP A 253 -14.43 -11.74 -9.91
N GLU A 254 -15.73 -12.01 -9.92
CA GLU A 254 -16.43 -12.67 -11.02
C GLU A 254 -16.83 -11.71 -12.15
N SER A 255 -16.55 -10.42 -12.02
CA SER A 255 -16.61 -9.48 -13.15
C SER A 255 -15.39 -9.57 -14.08
N VAL A 256 -14.42 -10.42 -13.73
CA VAL A 256 -13.25 -10.76 -14.56
C VAL A 256 -13.17 -12.26 -14.78
N LYS A 257 -12.88 -12.67 -16.02
CA LYS A 257 -12.76 -14.08 -16.40
C LYS A 257 -11.51 -14.30 -17.28
N VAL A 258 -10.89 -15.48 -17.13
CA VAL A 258 -9.85 -15.96 -18.05
C VAL A 258 -10.49 -16.38 -19.37
N ILE A 259 -9.88 -16.06 -20.50
CA ILE A 259 -10.40 -16.44 -21.82
C ILE A 259 -10.37 -17.96 -21.98
N GLU A 260 -11.53 -18.55 -22.28
CA GLU A 260 -11.70 -19.98 -22.53
C GLU A 260 -11.91 -20.24 -24.03
N ALA A 261 -11.62 -21.47 -24.49
CA ALA A 261 -11.83 -21.87 -25.89
C ALA A 261 -13.31 -21.80 -26.35
N THR A 262 -14.25 -21.77 -25.39
CA THR A 262 -15.69 -21.65 -25.61
C THR A 262 -16.18 -20.21 -25.71
N ASP A 263 -15.34 -19.22 -25.40
CA ASP A 263 -15.72 -17.81 -25.48
C ASP A 263 -15.81 -17.35 -26.95
N ASP A 264 -16.76 -16.46 -27.24
CA ASP A 264 -16.82 -15.80 -28.56
C ASP A 264 -15.68 -14.78 -28.65
N THR A 265 -14.56 -15.21 -29.20
CA THR A 265 -13.30 -14.47 -29.26
C THR A 265 -12.85 -14.14 -30.69
N HIS A 266 -13.79 -13.95 -31.62
CA HIS A 266 -13.46 -13.60 -33.01
C HIS A 266 -12.59 -12.33 -33.12
N ASP A 267 -12.72 -11.43 -32.15
CA ASP A 267 -11.98 -10.18 -32.03
C ASP A 267 -10.72 -10.24 -31.15
N LEU A 268 -10.37 -11.41 -30.59
CA LEU A 268 -9.19 -11.56 -29.74
C LEU A 268 -7.88 -11.31 -30.49
N SER A 269 -7.79 -11.69 -31.77
CA SER A 269 -6.60 -11.42 -32.58
C SER A 269 -6.36 -9.91 -32.77
N GLU A 270 -7.44 -9.15 -32.95
CA GLU A 270 -7.43 -7.70 -33.03
C GLU A 270 -7.05 -7.07 -31.68
N ALA A 271 -7.65 -7.53 -30.60
CA ALA A 271 -7.34 -7.09 -29.24
C ALA A 271 -5.86 -7.34 -28.89
N ARG A 272 -5.32 -8.52 -29.18
CA ARG A 272 -3.89 -8.85 -28.99
C ARG A 272 -2.99 -7.96 -29.84
N LYS A 273 -3.40 -7.61 -31.07
CA LYS A 273 -2.64 -6.68 -31.92
C LYS A 273 -2.65 -5.27 -31.31
N ALA A 274 -3.81 -4.78 -30.89
CA ALA A 274 -3.99 -3.43 -30.36
C ALA A 274 -3.30 -3.24 -28.99
N LEU A 275 -3.33 -4.27 -28.13
CA LEU A 275 -2.76 -4.22 -26.80
C LEU A 275 -1.26 -4.60 -26.74
N ARG A 276 -0.66 -4.98 -27.87
CA ARG A 276 0.74 -5.47 -27.94
C ARG A 276 1.75 -4.49 -27.37
N GLU A 277 1.54 -3.19 -27.54
CA GLU A 277 2.47 -2.15 -27.07
C GLU A 277 2.38 -1.90 -25.55
N TYR A 278 1.40 -2.53 -24.88
CA TYR A 278 1.09 -2.32 -23.47
C TYR A 278 1.31 -3.56 -22.60
N MET A 279 1.73 -4.68 -23.19
CA MET A 279 1.99 -5.92 -22.48
C MET A 279 3.25 -6.60 -23.02
N PRO A 280 4.00 -7.35 -22.19
CA PRO A 280 5.04 -8.25 -22.68
C PRO A 280 4.50 -9.25 -23.71
N SER A 281 5.38 -9.67 -24.63
CA SER A 281 5.07 -10.74 -25.59
C SER A 281 4.64 -12.01 -24.84
N ASN A 282 3.54 -12.63 -25.27
CA ASN A 282 2.89 -13.82 -24.66
C ASN A 282 2.14 -13.59 -23.34
N SER A 283 1.86 -12.34 -22.95
CA SER A 283 1.00 -12.11 -21.78
C SER A 283 -0.43 -12.59 -22.01
N ASP A 284 -1.03 -13.10 -20.94
CA ASP A 284 -2.43 -13.46 -20.92
C ASP A 284 -3.35 -12.23 -20.99
N LEU A 285 -4.53 -12.47 -21.55
CA LEU A 285 -5.63 -11.52 -21.60
C LEU A 285 -6.81 -12.06 -20.81
N TYR A 286 -7.56 -11.14 -20.23
CA TYR A 286 -8.75 -11.42 -19.45
C TYR A 286 -9.96 -10.77 -20.12
N LEU A 287 -11.14 -11.36 -19.95
CA LEU A 287 -12.40 -10.72 -20.23
C LEU A 287 -12.86 -9.94 -19.01
N LEU A 288 -13.30 -8.70 -19.22
CA LEU A 288 -13.82 -7.82 -18.20
C LEU A 288 -15.26 -7.42 -18.56
N ARG A 289 -16.17 -7.56 -17.61
CA ARG A 289 -17.57 -7.15 -17.71
C ARG A 289 -17.83 -5.95 -16.81
N MET A 290 -18.55 -4.97 -17.35
CA MET A 290 -19.17 -3.92 -16.55
C MET A 290 -20.54 -4.38 -16.09
N ILE A 291 -20.78 -4.34 -14.78
CA ILE A 291 -22.06 -4.72 -14.18
C ILE A 291 -22.66 -3.45 -13.56
N PRO A 292 -23.76 -2.92 -14.12
CA PRO A 292 -24.46 -1.79 -13.50
C PRO A 292 -24.92 -2.13 -12.10
N LEU A 293 -24.86 -1.14 -11.20
CA LEU A 293 -25.53 -1.28 -9.91
C LEU A 293 -27.05 -1.34 -10.15
N ASP A 294 -27.69 -2.34 -9.56
CA ASP A 294 -29.15 -2.36 -9.52
C ASP A 294 -29.61 -1.22 -8.60
N MET A 295 -30.30 -0.23 -9.18
CA MET A 295 -30.72 1.01 -8.51
C MET A 295 -31.79 0.79 -7.42
N SER A 296 -32.04 -0.46 -7.02
CA SER A 296 -33.14 -0.86 -6.13
C SER A 296 -32.68 -1.45 -4.78
N SER A 297 -31.38 -1.57 -4.51
CA SER A 297 -30.90 -2.23 -3.28
C SER A 297 -30.31 -1.24 -2.25
N PRO A 298 -30.93 -1.07 -1.06
CA PRO A 298 -30.32 -0.30 0.02
C PRO A 298 -29.09 -1.03 0.60
N PRO A 299 -28.10 -0.30 1.13
CA PRO A 299 -26.95 -0.91 1.80
C PRO A 299 -27.44 -1.65 3.05
N THR A 300 -27.32 -2.98 3.07
CA THR A 300 -27.74 -3.79 4.23
C THR A 300 -26.53 -4.45 4.87
N ASN A 301 -26.04 -3.83 5.94
CA ASN A 301 -25.40 -4.54 7.04
C ASN A 301 -26.47 -4.80 8.10
N GLN A 302 -27.10 -5.98 8.07
CA GLN A 302 -27.67 -6.65 9.25
C GLN A 302 -28.12 -8.08 8.88
N PRO A 303 -27.95 -9.08 9.76
CA PRO A 303 -28.61 -10.38 9.63
C PRO A 303 -30.14 -10.21 9.76
N PRO A 304 -30.97 -11.08 9.15
CA PRO A 304 -32.42 -10.91 9.15
C PRO A 304 -33.01 -11.05 10.56
N PRO A 305 -33.86 -10.13 11.04
CA PRO A 305 -34.64 -10.34 12.26
C PRO A 305 -35.91 -11.18 11.98
N PRO A 306 -36.50 -11.82 13.02
CA PRO A 306 -37.71 -12.62 12.87
C PRO A 306 -38.95 -11.75 12.59
N SER A 307 -39.85 -12.30 11.79
CA SER A 307 -41.12 -11.72 11.33
C SER A 307 -41.99 -11.07 12.42
N ALA A 308 -42.51 -9.86 12.16
CA ALA A 308 -43.82 -9.39 12.65
C ALA A 308 -44.33 -8.16 11.84
N HIS A 309 -45.64 -8.01 11.81
CA HIS A 309 -46.48 -7.20 10.92
C HIS A 309 -46.62 -5.70 11.28
N THR A 310 -46.90 -4.87 10.25
CA THR A 310 -47.73 -3.61 10.23
C THR A 310 -47.28 -2.41 11.11
N SER A 311 -47.36 -1.13 10.77
CA SER A 311 -48.14 -0.33 9.79
C SER A 311 -47.50 1.07 9.62
N ALA A 312 -47.91 1.79 8.57
CA ALA A 312 -47.33 3.03 8.04
C ALA A 312 -47.61 4.33 8.84
N SER A 313 -46.70 5.32 8.70
CA SER A 313 -47.05 6.74 8.67
C SER A 313 -46.00 7.55 7.88
N LEU A 314 -46.48 8.32 6.90
CA LEU A 314 -45.74 9.27 6.07
C LEU A 314 -45.38 10.55 6.85
N ASP A 315 -44.17 11.08 6.63
CA ASP A 315 -43.89 12.50 6.30
C ASP A 315 -42.43 12.89 6.62
N SER A 316 -41.59 13.06 5.58
CA SER A 316 -40.36 13.89 5.62
C SER A 316 -39.80 14.13 4.21
N PRO A 317 -39.07 15.23 3.97
CA PRO A 317 -39.06 15.97 2.71
C PRO A 317 -38.09 15.41 1.66
N ALA A 318 -38.48 15.59 0.40
CA ALA A 318 -37.75 15.36 -0.86
C ALA A 318 -36.23 15.19 -0.71
N GLU A 319 -35.80 13.92 -0.68
CA GLU A 319 -34.43 13.55 -0.98
C GLU A 319 -34.10 13.97 -2.41
N THR A 320 -33.05 14.77 -2.53
CA THR A 320 -32.39 15.06 -3.80
C THR A 320 -31.97 13.76 -4.45
N ASP A 321 -32.63 13.45 -5.56
CA ASP A 321 -32.32 12.37 -6.48
C ASP A 321 -30.85 12.45 -6.92
N MET A 322 -30.01 11.61 -6.31
CA MET A 322 -28.60 11.42 -6.67
C MET A 322 -28.44 10.43 -7.83
N SER A 323 -29.53 10.04 -8.51
CA SER A 323 -29.47 9.13 -9.65
C SER A 323 -29.02 9.85 -10.92
N VAL A 324 -28.29 9.12 -11.75
CA VAL A 324 -27.66 9.53 -13.00
C VAL A 324 -26.30 10.22 -12.84
N LYS A 325 -25.23 9.41 -12.82
CA LYS A 325 -23.91 9.80 -13.36
C LYS A 325 -23.09 8.54 -13.75
N TYR A 326 -23.25 8.16 -15.02
CA TYR A 326 -22.38 7.29 -15.86
C TYR A 326 -22.21 5.81 -15.49
N TYR A 327 -23.28 5.03 -15.67
CA TYR A 327 -23.19 3.58 -15.92
C TYR A 327 -23.44 3.32 -17.41
N TYR A 328 -22.37 3.14 -18.20
CA TYR A 328 -22.51 2.65 -19.58
C TYR A 328 -22.56 1.12 -19.54
N ALA A 329 -23.73 0.53 -19.30
CA ALA A 329 -23.99 -0.80 -19.84
C ALA A 329 -24.75 -0.61 -21.14
N GLN A 330 -24.03 -0.72 -22.26
CA GLN A 330 -24.72 -0.83 -23.54
C GLN A 330 -25.56 -2.12 -23.48
N LYS A 331 -26.89 -1.97 -23.51
CA LYS A 331 -27.77 -3.08 -23.87
C LYS A 331 -27.35 -3.49 -25.28
N THR A 332 -26.73 -4.66 -25.48
CA THR A 332 -27.00 -5.55 -26.63
C THR A 332 -26.03 -6.73 -26.76
N SER A 333 -26.55 -7.76 -27.43
CA SER A 333 -26.04 -9.08 -27.79
C SER A 333 -24.66 -9.19 -28.45
N LEU A 334 -23.90 -8.11 -28.65
CA LEU A 334 -22.66 -8.12 -29.44
C LEU A 334 -21.44 -8.64 -28.66
N SER A 335 -21.43 -8.52 -27.33
CA SER A 335 -20.26 -8.87 -26.49
C SER A 335 -20.51 -10.07 -25.58
N ASN A 336 -21.70 -10.68 -25.62
CA ASN A 336 -22.17 -11.67 -24.63
C ASN A 336 -22.02 -11.19 -23.17
N GLY A 337 -22.01 -9.87 -22.96
CA GLY A 337 -21.79 -9.22 -21.68
C GLY A 337 -20.32 -9.05 -21.29
N TRP A 338 -19.34 -9.44 -22.10
CA TRP A 338 -17.92 -9.19 -21.81
C TRP A 338 -17.44 -8.00 -22.63
N ASP A 339 -17.39 -6.82 -22.03
CA ASP A 339 -17.25 -5.54 -22.73
C ASP A 339 -15.81 -5.25 -23.20
N TYR A 340 -14.81 -5.77 -22.46
CA TYR A 340 -13.40 -5.50 -22.73
C TYR A 340 -12.53 -6.76 -22.68
N TYR A 341 -11.46 -6.75 -23.48
CA TYR A 341 -10.26 -7.52 -23.16
C TYR A 341 -9.33 -6.68 -22.30
N MET A 342 -8.66 -7.27 -21.32
CA MET A 342 -7.83 -6.59 -20.34
C MET A 342 -6.47 -7.28 -20.21
N THR A 343 -5.40 -6.48 -20.09
CA THR A 343 -4.04 -6.97 -19.81
C THR A 343 -3.95 -7.69 -18.46
N ALA A 344 -3.11 -8.73 -18.37
CA ALA A 344 -2.75 -9.33 -17.09
C ALA A 344 -2.12 -8.31 -16.12
N PRO A 345 -2.38 -8.42 -14.80
CA PRO A 345 -1.70 -7.62 -13.80
C PRO A 345 -0.22 -8.03 -13.66
N THR A 346 0.58 -7.14 -13.07
CA THR A 346 2.01 -7.38 -12.77
C THR A 346 2.31 -6.98 -11.34
N MET A 347 3.34 -7.58 -10.74
CA MET A 347 3.73 -7.32 -9.34
C MET A 347 4.36 -5.93 -9.16
N SER A 348 4.13 -5.31 -7.99
CA SER A 348 4.85 -4.13 -7.53
C SER A 348 5.38 -4.31 -6.09
N ASP A 349 5.96 -3.25 -5.51
CA ASP A 349 6.46 -3.26 -4.12
C ASP A 349 5.41 -2.80 -3.10
N ARG A 350 4.12 -2.81 -3.47
CA ARG A 350 3.02 -2.35 -2.62
C ARG A 350 2.56 -3.48 -1.69
N GLY A 351 2.15 -3.10 -0.48
CA GLY A 351 1.50 -4.04 0.44
C GLY A 351 0.07 -4.42 0.02
N PRO A 352 -0.55 -5.39 0.72
CA PRO A 352 -1.88 -5.86 0.39
C PRO A 352 -2.98 -4.87 0.79
N PHE A 353 -2.68 -3.94 1.70
CA PHE A 353 -3.64 -3.05 2.34
C PHE A 353 -3.69 -1.66 1.69
N GLY A 354 -4.83 -0.99 1.87
CA GLY A 354 -5.07 0.34 1.34
C GLY A 354 -5.75 0.31 -0.02
N ARG A 355 -5.57 1.40 -0.78
CA ARG A 355 -6.21 1.56 -2.10
C ARG A 355 -5.66 0.56 -3.12
N THR A 356 -4.34 0.32 -3.07
CA THR A 356 -3.60 -0.62 -3.93
C THR A 356 -4.07 -0.58 -5.39
N THR A 357 -3.67 0.46 -6.12
CA THR A 357 -4.09 0.69 -7.50
C THR A 357 -3.27 -0.13 -8.50
N ARG A 358 -3.94 -0.81 -9.44
CA ARG A 358 -3.34 -1.37 -10.65
C ARG A 358 -3.63 -0.47 -11.84
N SER A 359 -2.62 -0.34 -12.69
CA SER A 359 -2.72 0.38 -13.97
C SER A 359 -2.70 -0.66 -15.08
N LEU A 360 -3.85 -0.87 -15.72
CA LEU A 360 -4.07 -1.87 -16.76
C LEU A 360 -4.48 -1.20 -18.07
N TYR A 361 -4.47 -1.95 -19.16
CA TYR A 361 -4.99 -1.50 -20.45
C TYR A 361 -6.11 -2.41 -20.91
N VAL A 362 -7.15 -1.81 -21.49
CA VAL A 362 -8.33 -2.51 -21.97
C VAL A 362 -8.60 -2.22 -23.43
N PHE A 363 -9.01 -3.23 -24.17
CA PHE A 363 -9.53 -3.09 -25.53
C PHE A 363 -11.04 -3.19 -25.48
N ASN A 364 -11.73 -2.12 -25.86
CA ASN A 364 -13.18 -2.09 -25.98
C ASN A 364 -13.60 -2.91 -27.20
N ARG A 365 -14.38 -3.96 -26.96
CA ARG A 365 -14.76 -4.92 -28.00
C ARG A 365 -15.76 -4.38 -29.02
N ILE A 366 -16.43 -3.28 -28.69
CA ILE A 366 -17.45 -2.64 -29.53
C ILE A 366 -16.81 -1.54 -30.38
N THR A 367 -16.13 -0.59 -29.74
CA THR A 367 -15.52 0.56 -30.43
C THR A 367 -14.17 0.22 -31.07
N LYS A 368 -13.58 -0.93 -30.72
CA LYS A 368 -12.25 -1.39 -31.17
C LYS A 368 -11.12 -0.42 -30.80
N THR A 369 -11.26 0.24 -29.65
CA THR A 369 -10.30 1.22 -29.12
C THR A 369 -9.63 0.73 -27.85
N VAL A 370 -8.40 1.16 -27.61
CA VAL A 370 -7.66 0.88 -26.38
C VAL A 370 -7.85 2.04 -25.40
N HIS A 371 -8.03 1.70 -24.12
CA HIS A 371 -8.16 2.65 -23.02
C HIS A 371 -7.32 2.21 -21.82
N HIS A 372 -7.03 3.16 -20.93
CA HIS A 372 -6.42 2.89 -19.64
C HIS A 372 -7.50 2.49 -18.64
N LEU A 373 -7.23 1.46 -17.83
CA LEU A 373 -8.08 1.04 -16.72
C LEU A 373 -7.29 1.21 -15.41
N LYS A 374 -7.80 2.07 -14.55
CA LYS A 374 -7.43 2.17 -13.14
C LYS A 374 -8.32 1.21 -12.34
N ASP A 375 -7.75 0.12 -11.85
CA ASP A 375 -8.40 -0.86 -10.96
C ASP A 375 -7.89 -0.61 -9.53
N THR A 376 -8.74 -0.12 -8.65
CA THR A 376 -8.32 0.39 -7.32
C THR A 376 -9.39 0.13 -6.26
N ASN A 377 -9.06 0.38 -5.00
CA ASN A 377 -10.00 0.34 -3.90
C ASN A 377 -10.17 1.76 -3.35
N ARG A 378 -11.36 2.34 -3.54
CA ARG A 378 -11.67 3.67 -3.02
C ARG A 378 -12.05 3.59 -1.54
N ILE A 379 -11.70 4.61 -0.77
CA ILE A 379 -12.09 4.70 0.64
C ILE A 379 -13.55 5.13 0.69
N MET A 380 -14.36 4.42 1.48
CA MET A 380 -15.73 4.81 1.78
C MET A 380 -15.71 5.89 2.87
N SER A 381 -15.92 7.13 2.47
CA SER A 381 -15.92 8.29 3.37
C SER A 381 -16.92 9.33 2.88
N SER A 382 -17.68 9.93 3.80
CA SER A 382 -18.60 11.03 3.49
C SER A 382 -17.89 12.33 3.08
N THR A 383 -16.57 12.41 3.27
CA THR A 383 -15.78 13.62 3.01
C THR A 383 -14.89 13.51 1.77
N GLN A 384 -14.69 12.31 1.22
CA GLN A 384 -13.88 12.11 0.02
C GLN A 384 -14.78 12.03 -1.21
N SER A 385 -14.43 12.79 -2.24
CA SER A 385 -15.10 12.73 -3.52
C SER A 385 -14.65 11.51 -4.32
N VAL A 386 -15.54 10.96 -5.15
CA VAL A 386 -15.16 9.89 -6.07
C VAL A 386 -14.41 10.49 -7.24
N GLU A 387 -13.33 9.84 -7.67
CA GLU A 387 -12.40 10.39 -8.65
C GLU A 387 -13.08 10.75 -9.98
N HIS A 388 -13.92 9.87 -10.52
CA HIS A 388 -14.60 10.15 -11.79
C HIS A 388 -15.55 11.35 -11.70
N GLU A 389 -16.23 11.55 -10.55
CA GLU A 389 -17.09 12.71 -10.33
C GLU A 389 -16.28 14.00 -10.34
N THR A 390 -15.09 13.95 -9.74
CA THR A 390 -14.16 15.09 -9.72
C THR A 390 -13.68 15.41 -11.13
N ILE A 391 -13.24 14.40 -11.89
CA ILE A 391 -12.81 14.57 -13.29
C ILE A 391 -13.96 15.14 -14.14
N ASN A 392 -15.19 14.63 -13.97
CA ASN A 392 -16.36 15.14 -14.68
C ASN A 392 -16.63 16.62 -14.37
N GLU A 393 -16.58 17.03 -13.10
CA GLU A 393 -16.76 18.43 -12.71
C GLU A 393 -15.66 19.33 -13.29
N LEU A 394 -14.41 18.87 -13.30
CA LEU A 394 -13.30 19.59 -13.93
C LEU A 394 -13.52 19.73 -15.44
N GLY A 395 -13.99 18.67 -16.09
CA GLY A 395 -14.36 18.67 -17.52
C GLY A 395 -15.51 19.62 -17.85
N GLU A 396 -16.57 19.65 -17.04
CA GLU A 396 -17.68 20.61 -17.15
C GLU A 396 -17.18 22.07 -17.04
N LYS A 397 -16.17 22.30 -16.19
CA LYS A 397 -15.50 23.59 -16.02
C LYS A 397 -14.40 23.86 -17.03
N LYS A 398 -14.21 22.98 -18.02
CA LYS A 398 -13.25 23.10 -19.12
C LYS A 398 -11.80 23.23 -18.66
N VAL A 399 -11.45 22.55 -17.56
CA VAL A 399 -10.06 22.44 -17.10
C VAL A 399 -9.24 21.72 -18.18
N ARG A 400 -8.12 22.31 -18.57
CA ARG A 400 -7.27 21.79 -19.66
C ARG A 400 -6.24 20.78 -19.13
N ASN A 401 -5.71 19.98 -20.05
CA ASN A 401 -4.59 19.06 -19.81
C ASN A 401 -4.86 18.02 -18.70
N ILE A 402 -6.11 17.55 -18.60
CA ILE A 402 -6.54 16.46 -17.71
C ILE A 402 -7.22 15.34 -18.50
N GLY A 403 -7.27 14.14 -17.93
CA GLY A 403 -7.99 13.02 -18.55
C GLY A 403 -9.51 13.20 -18.49
N THR A 404 -10.23 12.50 -19.36
CA THR A 404 -11.69 12.43 -19.38
C THR A 404 -12.16 11.00 -19.08
N VAL A 405 -13.31 10.88 -18.43
CA VAL A 405 -13.88 9.59 -18.04
C VAL A 405 -14.52 8.92 -19.27
N HIS A 406 -14.10 7.69 -19.56
CA HIS A 406 -14.78 6.81 -20.49
C HIS A 406 -15.90 6.03 -19.77
N ALA A 407 -15.54 5.42 -18.64
CA ALA A 407 -16.45 4.62 -17.81
C ALA A 407 -15.94 4.57 -16.37
N ALA A 408 -16.83 4.49 -15.39
CA ALA A 408 -16.46 4.25 -14.00
C ALA A 408 -17.56 3.49 -13.27
N TRP A 409 -17.20 2.56 -12.39
CA TRP A 409 -18.17 1.80 -11.59
C TRP A 409 -17.55 1.19 -10.34
N ASP A 410 -18.39 0.99 -9.32
CA ASP A 410 -18.07 0.12 -8.20
C ASP A 410 -18.21 -1.36 -8.62
N VAL A 411 -17.28 -2.21 -8.21
CA VAL A 411 -17.31 -3.64 -8.55
C VAL A 411 -18.42 -4.34 -7.76
N ALA A 412 -19.42 -4.84 -8.48
CA ALA A 412 -20.63 -5.44 -7.91
C ALA A 412 -21.16 -6.62 -8.75
N PRO A 413 -20.44 -7.75 -8.82
CA PRO A 413 -20.77 -8.85 -9.74
C PRO A 413 -22.16 -9.48 -9.55
N TRP A 414 -22.74 -9.30 -8.35
CA TRP A 414 -24.07 -9.79 -7.99
C TRP A 414 -25.05 -8.67 -7.65
N GLY A 415 -24.85 -7.48 -8.21
CA GLY A 415 -25.65 -6.28 -7.91
C GLY A 415 -25.38 -5.68 -6.53
N LYS A 416 -24.41 -6.23 -5.78
CA LYS A 416 -23.96 -5.72 -4.46
C LYS A 416 -22.48 -5.36 -4.53
N CYS A 417 -22.15 -4.13 -4.12
CA CYS A 417 -20.77 -3.70 -4.02
C CYS A 417 -20.01 -4.54 -2.99
N TYR A 418 -18.75 -4.82 -3.28
CA TYR A 418 -17.86 -5.41 -2.29
C TYR A 418 -17.21 -4.32 -1.44
N ASP A 419 -17.60 -4.30 -0.17
CA ASP A 419 -16.89 -3.57 0.89
C ASP A 419 -16.02 -4.55 1.67
N THR A 420 -14.82 -4.10 2.05
CA THR A 420 -13.97 -4.85 2.97
C THR A 420 -14.64 -5.11 4.30
N VAL A 421 -14.41 -6.30 4.86
CA VAL A 421 -15.13 -6.82 6.02
C VAL A 421 -14.35 -6.63 7.32
N THR A 422 -13.02 -6.57 7.26
CA THR A 422 -12.14 -6.35 8.43
C THR A 422 -12.57 -5.19 9.35
N PRO A 423 -13.03 -4.03 8.84
CA PRO A 423 -13.50 -2.93 9.68
C PRO A 423 -14.71 -3.26 10.55
N THR A 424 -15.48 -4.32 10.24
CA THR A 424 -16.64 -4.74 11.03
C THR A 424 -16.27 -5.60 12.25
N PHE A 425 -14.99 -5.94 12.42
CA PHE A 425 -14.41 -6.64 13.58
C PHE A 425 -13.58 -5.70 14.46
N CYS A 426 -13.65 -4.43 14.11
CA CYS A 426 -12.96 -3.31 14.68
C CYS A 426 -14.01 -2.49 15.46
N ASP A 427 -14.62 -3.06 16.48
CA ASP A 427 -15.62 -2.38 17.31
C ASP A 427 -15.40 -2.62 18.82
N GLY A 428 -14.63 -3.64 19.18
CA GLY A 428 -14.41 -4.06 20.57
C GLY A 428 -15.44 -5.09 21.06
N GLU A 429 -16.48 -5.37 20.27
CA GLU A 429 -17.50 -6.37 20.59
C GLU A 429 -17.09 -7.75 20.09
N LYS A 430 -16.56 -7.82 18.86
CA LYS A 430 -16.16 -9.09 18.24
C LYS A 430 -14.73 -9.51 18.58
N ILE A 431 -13.86 -8.54 18.87
CA ILE A 431 -12.48 -8.76 19.29
C ILE A 431 -12.20 -7.91 20.52
N ASP A 432 -11.55 -8.52 21.52
CA ASP A 432 -11.23 -7.87 22.78
C ASP A 432 -10.45 -6.57 22.56
N ALA A 433 -10.99 -5.47 23.10
CA ALA A 433 -10.42 -4.14 22.99
C ALA A 433 -9.02 -4.02 23.62
N ALA A 434 -8.61 -4.94 24.51
CA ALA A 434 -7.26 -5.00 25.06
C ALA A 434 -6.17 -5.24 23.99
N PHE A 435 -6.55 -5.79 22.83
CA PHE A 435 -5.65 -5.97 21.69
C PHE A 435 -5.56 -4.75 20.77
N ALA A 436 -6.39 -3.73 21.00
CA ALA A 436 -6.36 -2.49 20.22
C ALA A 436 -5.26 -1.53 20.71
N SER A 437 -4.66 -0.77 19.78
CA SER A 437 -3.64 0.24 20.15
C SER A 437 -4.23 1.37 21.02
N ALA A 438 -3.46 1.83 22.00
CA ALA A 438 -3.85 2.93 22.90
C ALA A 438 -3.90 4.31 22.20
N GLU A 439 -3.15 4.50 21.11
CA GLU A 439 -3.02 5.77 20.38
C GLU A 439 -4.01 5.93 19.20
N GLY A 440 -4.93 4.98 19.04
CA GLY A 440 -5.87 4.97 17.93
C GLY A 440 -6.19 3.54 17.51
N ARG A 441 -7.31 3.03 18.05
CA ARG A 441 -7.98 1.78 17.66
C ARG A 441 -7.70 1.42 16.18
N TRP A 442 -7.04 0.28 15.91
CA TRP A 442 -6.90 -0.40 14.60
C TRP A 442 -6.98 0.54 13.37
N TYR A 443 -6.15 1.59 13.34
CA TYR A 443 -6.38 2.76 12.48
C TYR A 443 -6.50 2.42 10.99
N LEU A 444 -5.60 1.57 10.46
CA LEU A 444 -5.67 1.11 9.08
C LEU A 444 -6.86 0.17 8.87
N ALA A 445 -7.04 -0.81 9.77
CA ALA A 445 -8.11 -1.80 9.69
C ALA A 445 -9.53 -1.22 9.85
N LYS A 446 -9.71 0.02 10.33
CA LYS A 446 -11.01 0.73 10.37
C LYS A 446 -11.52 1.17 9.02
N ARG A 447 -10.64 1.35 8.04
CA ARG A 447 -10.97 2.05 6.80
C ARG A 447 -11.74 1.10 5.91
N VAL A 448 -12.99 1.41 5.61
CA VAL A 448 -13.74 0.61 4.63
C VAL A 448 -13.26 0.97 3.23
N TYR A 449 -12.85 -0.05 2.48
CA TYR A 449 -12.46 0.06 1.08
C TYR A 449 -13.48 -0.65 0.19
N ARG A 450 -13.80 -0.02 -0.93
CA ARG A 450 -14.66 -0.55 -1.98
C ARG A 450 -13.89 -0.68 -3.29
N ALA A 451 -13.95 -1.84 -3.92
CA ALA A 451 -13.34 -2.03 -5.23
C ALA A 451 -14.04 -1.18 -6.30
N TYR A 452 -13.25 -0.49 -7.09
CA TYR A 452 -13.68 0.57 -7.98
C TYR A 452 -12.82 0.59 -9.24
N ARG A 453 -13.46 0.80 -10.39
CA ARG A 453 -12.81 0.85 -11.69
C ARG A 453 -13.10 2.16 -12.38
N LEU A 454 -12.07 2.72 -13.00
CA LEU A 454 -12.13 3.93 -13.81
C LEU A 454 -11.38 3.69 -15.11
N ILE A 455 -12.07 3.85 -16.23
CA ILE A 455 -11.50 3.86 -17.58
C ILE A 455 -11.46 5.31 -18.06
N THR A 456 -10.31 5.76 -18.54
CA THR A 456 -10.12 7.09 -19.14
C THR A 456 -9.95 7.02 -20.65
N ASN A 457 -10.32 8.09 -21.37
CA ASN A 457 -10.22 8.11 -22.83
C ASN A 457 -8.77 8.28 -23.31
N GLU A 458 -8.00 9.13 -22.64
CA GLU A 458 -6.65 9.50 -23.05
C GLU A 458 -5.63 8.46 -22.58
N LEU A 459 -4.72 8.09 -23.49
CA LEU A 459 -3.59 7.23 -23.21
C LEU A 459 -2.33 8.08 -23.12
N GLY A 460 -1.79 8.20 -21.91
CA GLY A 460 -0.54 8.88 -21.65
C GLY A 460 0.66 7.92 -21.60
N THR A 461 1.85 8.47 -21.83
CA THR A 461 3.12 7.82 -21.45
C THR A 461 3.74 8.57 -20.27
N PRO A 462 4.37 7.88 -19.30
CA PRO A 462 4.97 8.58 -18.16
C PRO A 462 6.01 9.63 -18.57
N ILE A 463 6.08 10.75 -17.84
CA ILE A 463 6.92 11.89 -18.22
C ILE A 463 8.39 11.55 -18.45
N TRP A 464 8.96 10.58 -17.72
CA TRP A 464 10.36 10.15 -17.89
C TRP A 464 10.65 9.37 -19.17
N LYS A 465 9.63 9.07 -19.99
CA LYS A 465 9.78 8.48 -21.34
C LYS A 465 9.83 9.54 -22.45
N PHE A 466 10.07 10.81 -22.08
CA PHE A 466 10.12 11.93 -23.01
C PHE A 466 11.08 11.72 -24.20
N LYS A 467 10.76 12.32 -25.34
CA LYS A 467 11.58 12.29 -26.57
C LYS A 467 12.76 13.25 -26.51
N ASN A 468 12.58 14.40 -25.88
CA ASN A 468 13.57 15.45 -25.68
C ASN A 468 13.13 16.43 -24.57
N TRP A 469 14.04 17.31 -24.14
CA TRP A 469 13.77 18.29 -23.08
C TRP A 469 12.75 19.37 -23.47
N GLU A 470 12.59 19.68 -24.76
CA GLU A 470 11.51 20.57 -25.25
C GLU A 470 10.13 20.01 -24.86
N GLN A 471 9.92 18.71 -25.04
CA GLN A 471 8.69 18.04 -24.67
C GLN A 471 8.47 18.08 -23.15
N VAL A 472 9.51 17.90 -22.34
CA VAL A 472 9.42 18.02 -20.87
C VAL A 472 8.95 19.41 -20.49
N MET A 473 9.55 20.45 -21.07
CA MET A 473 9.19 21.85 -20.79
C MET A 473 7.73 22.15 -21.14
N ARG A 474 7.27 21.72 -22.32
CA ARG A 474 5.85 21.83 -22.72
C ARG A 474 4.92 21.13 -21.74
N VAL A 475 5.26 19.91 -21.32
CA VAL A 475 4.47 19.12 -20.37
C VAL A 475 4.41 19.80 -19.00
N MET A 476 5.50 20.42 -18.53
CA MET A 476 5.50 21.19 -17.28
C MET A 476 4.59 22.43 -17.37
N ILE A 477 4.64 23.16 -18.49
CA ILE A 477 3.76 24.32 -18.75
C ILE A 477 2.29 23.87 -18.74
N ASP A 478 1.97 22.79 -19.44
CA ASP A 478 0.62 22.22 -19.48
C ASP A 478 0.13 21.75 -18.10
N THR A 479 1.05 21.23 -17.27
CA THR A 479 0.75 20.81 -15.88
C THR A 479 0.43 22.03 -15.01
N PHE A 480 1.20 23.11 -15.09
CA PHE A 480 0.87 24.36 -14.38
C PHE A 480 -0.48 24.92 -14.83
N GLU A 481 -0.79 24.83 -16.12
CA GLU A 481 -2.09 25.24 -16.67
C GLU A 481 -3.25 24.40 -16.10
N ALA A 482 -3.09 23.08 -16.00
CA ALA A 482 -4.07 22.20 -15.36
C ALA A 482 -4.31 22.57 -13.89
N LEU A 483 -3.24 22.84 -13.14
CA LEU A 483 -3.33 23.20 -11.72
C LEU A 483 -4.02 24.57 -11.50
N ASP A 484 -3.71 25.56 -12.34
CA ASP A 484 -4.35 26.88 -12.30
C ASP A 484 -5.84 26.80 -12.64
N ASP A 485 -6.17 26.12 -13.74
CA ASP A 485 -7.57 25.92 -14.15
C ASP A 485 -8.35 25.11 -13.09
N ALA A 486 -7.72 24.13 -12.45
CA ALA A 486 -8.32 23.36 -11.36
C ALA A 486 -8.58 24.21 -10.09
N GLU A 487 -7.64 25.06 -9.66
CA GLU A 487 -7.87 25.95 -8.52
C GLU A 487 -8.98 26.96 -8.82
N LYS A 488 -9.05 27.51 -10.05
CA LYS A 488 -10.18 28.33 -10.51
C LYS A 488 -11.50 27.55 -10.52
N ALA A 489 -11.43 26.26 -10.86
CA ALA A 489 -12.56 25.34 -10.75
C ALA A 489 -12.89 24.96 -9.29
N GLY A 490 -12.10 25.39 -8.31
CA GLY A 490 -12.32 25.16 -6.88
C GLY A 490 -11.82 23.80 -6.39
N TRP A 491 -10.79 23.23 -7.04
CA TRP A 491 -10.17 21.95 -6.71
C TRP A 491 -8.65 22.07 -6.59
N ARG A 492 -8.05 21.31 -5.67
CA ARG A 492 -6.60 21.11 -5.55
C ARG A 492 -6.25 19.66 -5.77
N HIS A 493 -5.14 19.40 -6.45
CA HIS A 493 -4.72 18.06 -6.86
C HIS A 493 -4.18 17.24 -5.69
N ARG A 494 -3.27 17.83 -4.90
CA ARG A 494 -2.67 17.28 -3.67
C ARG A 494 -1.69 16.11 -3.81
N ASP A 495 -1.60 15.52 -4.99
CA ASP A 495 -0.64 14.44 -5.30
C ASP A 495 0.09 14.64 -6.63
N VAL A 496 0.61 15.84 -6.89
CA VAL A 496 1.45 16.08 -8.06
C VAL A 496 2.77 15.32 -7.91
N SER A 497 3.05 14.42 -8.85
CA SER A 497 4.22 13.55 -8.83
C SER A 497 4.68 13.21 -10.24
N ALA A 498 5.91 12.71 -10.40
CA ALA A 498 6.39 12.24 -11.71
C ALA A 498 5.49 11.13 -12.29
N GLY A 499 4.86 10.31 -11.43
CA GLY A 499 3.96 9.22 -11.85
C GLY A 499 2.58 9.69 -12.31
N ASN A 500 2.17 10.90 -11.90
CA ASN A 500 0.86 11.47 -12.20
C ASN A 500 0.91 12.52 -13.32
N ILE A 501 2.11 12.83 -13.84
CA ILE A 501 2.29 13.68 -15.02
C ILE A 501 2.63 12.79 -16.21
N MET A 502 1.75 12.82 -17.21
CA MET A 502 1.84 12.00 -18.41
C MET A 502 2.06 12.88 -19.65
N ILE A 503 2.62 12.28 -20.69
CA ILE A 503 2.78 12.84 -22.03
C ILE A 503 1.69 12.23 -22.91
N CYS A 504 0.82 13.08 -23.46
CA CYS A 504 -0.22 12.70 -24.41
C CYS A 504 0.05 13.43 -25.74
N GLY A 505 0.61 12.71 -26.72
CA GLY A 505 1.16 13.32 -27.93
C GLY A 505 2.36 14.22 -27.59
N ASP A 506 2.22 15.53 -27.83
CA ASP A 506 3.22 16.55 -27.49
C ASP A 506 2.77 17.49 -26.35
N ARG A 507 1.76 17.07 -25.58
CA ARG A 507 1.15 17.84 -24.50
C ARG A 507 1.24 17.11 -23.15
N GLY A 508 1.14 17.87 -22.07
CA GLY A 508 1.00 17.34 -20.72
C GLY A 508 -0.42 16.85 -20.43
N LEU A 509 -0.51 15.82 -19.59
CA LEU A 509 -1.75 15.25 -19.09
C LEU A 509 -1.58 14.94 -17.60
N LEU A 510 -2.26 15.71 -16.73
CA LEU A 510 -2.29 15.49 -15.29
C LEU A 510 -3.39 14.49 -14.93
N ILE A 511 -3.00 13.37 -14.32
CA ILE A 511 -3.88 12.26 -13.94
C ILE A 511 -3.90 12.08 -12.41
N ASP A 512 -4.74 11.15 -11.95
CA ASP A 512 -4.85 10.75 -10.55
C ASP A 512 -5.43 11.82 -9.61
N TRP A 513 -6.71 12.14 -9.84
CA TRP A 513 -7.46 13.14 -9.07
C TRP A 513 -8.04 12.58 -7.76
N ASP A 514 -7.52 11.46 -7.30
CA ASP A 514 -8.14 10.63 -6.27
C ASP A 514 -7.85 11.11 -4.83
N ALA A 515 -6.80 11.93 -4.68
CA ALA A 515 -6.39 12.60 -3.45
C ALA A 515 -6.88 14.06 -3.39
N SER A 516 -7.49 14.52 -4.49
CA SER A 516 -7.93 15.90 -4.67
C SER A 516 -9.01 16.28 -3.67
N GLN A 517 -9.14 17.59 -3.44
CA GLN A 517 -10.14 18.11 -2.52
C GLN A 517 -10.60 19.50 -2.96
N ARG A 518 -11.86 19.82 -2.68
CA ARG A 518 -12.41 21.15 -2.93
C ARG A 518 -11.63 22.22 -2.18
N SER A 519 -11.20 23.27 -2.87
CA SER A 519 -10.39 24.36 -2.31
C SER A 519 -11.07 25.04 -1.12
N LYS A 520 -12.41 25.16 -1.14
CA LYS A 520 -13.20 25.72 -0.03
C LYS A 520 -13.18 24.88 1.25
N ASP A 521 -12.87 23.59 1.13
CA ASP A 521 -12.85 22.64 2.24
C ASP A 521 -11.42 22.37 2.74
N MET A 522 -10.42 22.96 2.08
CA MET A 522 -9.03 22.87 2.47
C MET A 522 -8.76 23.59 3.79
N ASN A 523 -7.83 23.02 4.57
CA ASN A 523 -7.32 23.59 5.82
C ASN A 523 -8.39 23.84 6.90
N LYS A 524 -9.60 23.28 6.74
CA LYS A 524 -10.63 23.32 7.78
C LYS A 524 -10.21 22.44 8.95
N PRO A 525 -10.27 22.94 10.20
CA PRO A 525 -10.04 22.11 11.37
C PRO A 525 -11.10 21.00 11.41
N SER A 526 -10.65 19.76 11.50
CA SER A 526 -11.53 18.61 11.65
C SER A 526 -11.11 17.83 12.88
N GLU A 527 -12.01 17.73 13.86
CA GLU A 527 -11.81 16.94 15.08
C GLU A 527 -11.77 15.43 14.79
N THR A 528 -12.26 15.01 13.61
CA THR A 528 -12.38 13.59 13.19
C THR A 528 -11.31 13.13 12.21
N ARG A 529 -10.56 14.06 11.59
CA ARG A 529 -9.55 13.74 10.58
C ARG A 529 -8.18 13.71 11.25
N VAL A 530 -7.61 12.52 11.43
CA VAL A 530 -6.17 12.39 11.64
C VAL A 530 -5.50 13.01 10.40
N PRO A 531 -4.64 14.02 10.53
CA PRO A 531 -3.98 14.65 9.39
C PRO A 531 -2.98 13.66 8.80
N GLU A 532 -3.46 12.77 7.92
CA GLU A 532 -2.56 12.01 7.08
C GLU A 532 -1.90 12.95 6.08
N LEU A 533 -0.58 12.87 6.01
CA LEU A 533 0.22 13.50 4.99
C LEU A 533 -0.15 12.86 3.63
N THR A 534 -1.16 13.38 2.94
CA THR A 534 -1.60 12.84 1.64
C THR A 534 -0.67 13.28 0.51
N GLY A 535 -0.28 12.35 -0.36
CA GLY A 535 0.52 12.60 -1.57
C GLY A 535 1.87 11.86 -1.58
N THR A 536 2.61 12.03 -2.67
CA THR A 536 3.89 11.36 -2.89
C THR A 536 5.02 12.07 -2.14
N TRP A 537 5.56 11.42 -1.10
CA TRP A 537 6.57 11.97 -0.16
C TRP A 537 7.67 12.79 -0.84
N GLN A 538 8.27 12.21 -1.88
CA GLN A 538 9.42 12.77 -2.57
C GLN A 538 9.14 14.11 -3.24
N PHE A 539 7.90 14.33 -3.69
CA PHE A 539 7.52 15.55 -4.41
C PHE A 539 6.77 16.55 -3.53
N MET A 540 6.39 16.18 -2.30
CA MET A 540 5.72 17.11 -1.39
C MET A 540 6.54 18.36 -1.13
N SER A 541 5.86 19.50 -1.00
CA SER A 541 6.48 20.77 -0.65
C SER A 541 7.24 20.72 0.68
N LEU A 542 8.30 21.51 0.79
CA LEU A 542 9.14 21.59 1.99
C LEU A 542 8.30 21.92 3.24
N ARG A 543 7.35 22.85 3.12
CA ARG A 543 6.48 23.24 4.23
C ARG A 543 5.69 22.05 4.76
N ARG A 544 5.14 21.22 3.87
CA ARG A 544 4.34 20.05 4.24
C ARG A 544 5.18 18.97 4.90
N LEU A 545 6.42 18.75 4.45
CA LEU A 545 7.33 17.78 5.08
C LEU A 545 7.74 18.18 6.51
N ARG A 546 7.76 19.47 6.82
CA ARG A 546 8.15 19.99 8.14
C ARG A 546 7.00 20.22 9.11
N LYS A 547 5.85 20.67 8.61
CA LYS A 547 4.66 20.95 9.42
C LYS A 547 3.59 19.92 9.12
N VAL A 548 3.39 19.00 10.06
CA VAL A 548 2.34 17.96 9.99
C VAL A 548 0.96 18.52 10.41
N ASP A 549 0.72 19.82 10.22
CA ASP A 549 -0.57 20.46 10.52
C ASP A 549 -1.63 20.18 9.45
N GLY A 550 -1.27 19.43 8.40
CA GLY A 550 -2.14 19.03 7.31
C GLY A 550 -2.47 20.16 6.33
N ARG A 551 -1.89 21.36 6.50
CA ARG A 551 -2.17 22.51 5.65
C ARG A 551 -1.63 22.31 4.23
N HIS A 552 -2.49 22.43 3.23
CA HIS A 552 -2.13 22.37 1.82
C HIS A 552 -2.76 23.54 1.04
N ASP A 553 -1.91 24.32 0.39
CA ASP A 553 -2.25 25.50 -0.42
C ASP A 553 -1.89 25.25 -1.90
N ALA A 554 -2.48 25.99 -2.84
CA ALA A 554 -2.24 25.79 -4.28
C ALA A 554 -0.75 25.87 -4.67
N VAL A 555 0.03 26.70 -3.96
CA VAL A 555 1.48 26.82 -4.16
C VAL A 555 2.24 25.52 -3.84
N ASP A 556 1.69 24.63 -3.01
CA ASP A 556 2.32 23.34 -2.70
C ASP A 556 2.25 22.38 -3.90
N ASP A 557 1.13 22.38 -4.63
CA ASP A 557 1.00 21.62 -5.89
C ASP A 557 1.97 22.19 -6.94
N MET A 558 2.14 23.51 -6.99
CA MET A 558 3.12 24.18 -7.86
C MET A 558 4.58 23.84 -7.49
N GLU A 559 4.93 23.87 -6.21
CA GLU A 559 6.27 23.50 -5.73
C GLU A 559 6.59 22.03 -6.07
N SER A 560 5.58 21.16 -6.06
CA SER A 560 5.73 19.75 -6.43
C SER A 560 6.18 19.58 -7.88
N VAL A 561 5.74 20.45 -8.81
CA VAL A 561 6.21 20.45 -10.21
C VAL A 561 7.72 20.76 -10.29
N PHE A 562 8.23 21.70 -9.48
CA PHE A 562 9.67 21.96 -9.40
C PHE A 562 10.45 20.73 -8.92
N TRP A 563 9.96 20.04 -7.90
CA TRP A 563 10.59 18.81 -7.41
C TRP A 563 10.60 17.70 -8.46
N VAL A 564 9.55 17.59 -9.27
CA VAL A 564 9.53 16.65 -10.42
C VAL A 564 10.60 17.03 -11.45
N LEU A 565 10.70 18.31 -11.84
CA LEU A 565 11.69 18.75 -12.82
C LEU A 565 13.13 18.52 -12.34
N LEU A 566 13.43 18.85 -11.08
CA LEU A 566 14.75 18.60 -10.49
C LEU A 566 15.08 17.11 -10.43
N TRP A 567 14.10 16.28 -10.07
CA TRP A 567 14.29 14.83 -10.07
C TRP A 567 14.56 14.30 -11.48
N LEU A 568 13.84 14.79 -12.50
CA LEU A 568 14.12 14.43 -13.89
C LEU A 568 15.54 14.86 -14.30
N ALA A 569 15.98 16.05 -13.91
CA ALA A 569 17.32 16.53 -14.22
C ALA A 569 18.41 15.64 -13.62
N LEU A 570 18.28 15.28 -12.34
CA LEU A 570 19.22 14.37 -11.66
C LEU A 570 19.25 12.96 -12.26
N ASN A 571 18.12 12.47 -12.79
CA ASN A 571 18.06 11.11 -13.32
C ASN A 571 18.35 11.01 -14.83
N TYR A 572 18.10 12.07 -15.59
CA TYR A 572 18.00 12.00 -17.06
C TYR A 572 18.72 13.09 -17.84
N SER A 573 19.31 14.09 -17.19
CA SER A 573 20.06 15.16 -17.87
C SER A 573 21.57 14.91 -17.87
N ASP A 574 22.31 15.66 -18.67
CA ASP A 574 23.77 15.66 -18.61
C ASP A 574 24.26 16.48 -17.40
N HIS A 575 25.09 15.87 -16.54
CA HIS A 575 25.69 16.52 -15.38
C HIS A 575 26.99 15.83 -14.94
N SER A 576 27.81 16.48 -14.10
CA SER A 576 29.13 15.99 -13.67
C SER A 576 29.14 15.22 -12.35
N LEU A 577 27.98 14.99 -11.72
CA LEU A 577 27.90 14.21 -10.48
C LEU A 577 28.36 12.77 -10.70
N ASP A 578 29.23 12.28 -9.83
CA ASP A 578 29.52 10.85 -9.78
C ASP A 578 28.32 10.07 -9.20
N PRO A 579 28.28 8.74 -9.40
CA PRO A 579 27.10 7.98 -8.98
C PRO A 579 26.84 7.93 -7.46
N ASP A 580 27.87 8.03 -6.61
CA ASP A 580 27.72 8.05 -5.16
C ASP A 580 27.19 9.41 -4.69
N GLN A 581 27.67 10.50 -5.31
CA GLN A 581 27.13 11.84 -5.11
C GLN A 581 25.65 11.91 -5.51
N LEU A 582 25.32 11.42 -6.71
CA LEU A 582 23.94 11.38 -7.22
C LEU A 582 23.02 10.62 -6.24
N LYS A 583 23.44 9.42 -5.80
CA LYS A 583 22.73 8.63 -4.79
C LYS A 583 22.52 9.41 -3.50
N GLY A 584 23.55 10.09 -3.02
CA GLY A 584 23.50 10.91 -1.81
C GLY A 584 22.48 12.05 -1.92
N PHE A 585 22.42 12.74 -3.07
CA PHE A 585 21.44 13.81 -3.29
C PHE A 585 20.03 13.29 -3.44
N LEU A 586 19.81 12.20 -4.19
CA LEU A 586 18.50 11.58 -4.34
C LEU A 586 17.95 11.18 -2.96
N TYR A 587 18.77 10.52 -2.14
CA TYR A 587 18.37 10.17 -0.78
C TYR A 587 18.07 11.40 0.09
N LYS A 588 18.99 12.38 0.17
CA LYS A 588 18.83 13.53 1.07
C LYS A 588 17.65 14.43 0.70
N ILE A 589 17.41 14.65 -0.59
CA ILE A 589 16.39 15.58 -1.08
C ILE A 589 15.02 14.91 -1.18
N PHE A 590 14.97 13.67 -1.66
CA PHE A 590 13.71 13.01 -1.99
C PHE A 590 13.32 11.95 -0.96
N ASP A 591 14.22 11.03 -0.58
CA ASP A 591 13.83 9.85 0.19
C ASP A 591 13.98 9.96 1.71
N HIS A 592 14.76 10.93 2.21
CA HIS A 592 15.01 11.08 3.64
C HIS A 592 13.71 11.31 4.42
N ARG A 593 13.46 10.44 5.39
CA ARG A 593 12.28 10.45 6.27
C ARG A 593 12.70 10.06 7.69
N GLU A 594 12.16 10.79 8.65
CA GLU A 594 12.24 10.47 10.07
C GLU A 594 10.82 10.32 10.63
N VAL A 595 10.66 9.52 11.69
CA VAL A 595 9.39 9.40 12.42
C VAL A 595 9.51 10.18 13.72
N SER A 596 8.73 11.26 13.84
CA SER A 596 8.65 12.09 15.04
C SER A 596 7.23 12.11 15.58
N LYS A 597 7.04 11.72 16.85
CA LYS A 597 5.73 11.62 17.51
C LYS A 597 4.68 10.80 16.72
N GLY A 598 5.12 9.73 16.06
CA GLY A 598 4.25 8.87 15.25
C GLY A 598 3.90 9.42 13.86
N CYS A 599 4.41 10.59 13.48
CA CYS A 599 4.24 11.18 12.16
C CYS A 599 5.55 11.15 11.37
N SER A 600 5.48 10.90 10.07
CA SER A 600 6.64 11.04 9.18
C SER A 600 6.95 12.52 8.93
N VAL A 601 8.19 12.93 9.18
CA VAL A 601 8.72 14.29 8.98
C VAL A 601 10.04 14.24 8.19
N GLY A 602 10.37 15.31 7.49
CA GLY A 602 11.60 15.36 6.68
C GLY A 602 11.80 16.70 5.99
N GLY A 603 12.48 16.66 4.83
CA GLY A 603 12.72 17.84 4.01
C GLY A 603 14.01 18.60 4.30
N ASP A 604 14.93 18.07 5.11
CA ASP A 604 16.20 18.77 5.40
C ASP A 604 17.06 19.00 4.16
N GLY A 605 17.12 18.04 3.24
CA GLY A 605 17.81 18.24 1.96
C GLY A 605 17.15 19.30 1.08
N LYS A 606 15.81 19.37 1.07
CA LYS A 606 15.05 20.41 0.36
C LYS A 606 15.28 21.79 0.99
N ASP A 607 15.31 21.86 2.32
CA ASP A 607 15.59 23.09 3.03
C ASP A 607 16.99 23.61 2.78
N ALA A 608 17.99 22.73 2.84
CA ALA A 608 19.38 23.08 2.56
C ALA A 608 19.56 23.57 1.11
N LEU A 609 18.82 23.00 0.15
CA LEU A 609 18.79 23.50 -1.24
C LEU A 609 18.19 24.91 -1.33
N PHE A 610 17.04 25.16 -0.69
CA PHE A 610 16.39 26.47 -0.70
C PHE A 610 17.10 27.54 0.16
N GLU A 611 18.05 27.14 1.02
CA GLU A 611 18.94 28.09 1.71
C GLU A 611 19.96 28.73 0.77
N LYS A 612 20.43 27.99 -0.25
CA LYS A 612 21.51 28.44 -1.16
C LYS A 612 21.01 29.38 -2.22
N LYS A 613 21.79 30.39 -2.64
CA LYS A 613 21.33 31.40 -3.61
C LYS A 613 21.09 30.79 -5.00
N TYR A 614 21.97 29.89 -5.40
CA TYR A 614 21.93 29.16 -6.67
C TYR A 614 21.89 27.65 -6.40
N LEU A 615 21.38 26.85 -7.33
CA LEU A 615 21.31 25.39 -7.15
C LEU A 615 22.69 24.76 -6.99
N ASN A 616 23.66 25.27 -7.76
CA ASN A 616 25.02 24.72 -7.81
C ASN A 616 25.84 24.91 -6.52
N GLU A 617 25.39 25.77 -5.60
CA GLU A 617 25.98 25.92 -4.27
C GLU A 617 25.64 24.73 -3.34
N TYR A 618 24.59 23.96 -3.64
CA TYR A 618 24.22 22.75 -2.89
C TYR A 618 24.47 21.47 -3.70
N ILE A 619 24.06 21.44 -4.96
CA ILE A 619 24.30 20.33 -5.90
C ILE A 619 25.42 20.77 -6.84
N PRO A 620 26.70 20.40 -6.62
CA PRO A 620 27.85 21.02 -7.29
C PRO A 620 28.03 20.54 -8.74
N THR A 621 27.03 20.78 -9.58
CA THR A 621 26.98 20.49 -11.01
C THR A 621 26.12 21.53 -11.72
N LEU A 622 26.31 21.64 -13.04
CA LEU A 622 25.32 22.23 -13.93
C LEU A 622 24.59 21.10 -14.65
N PHE A 623 23.33 21.35 -15.02
CA PHE A 623 22.53 20.45 -15.83
C PHE A 623 22.55 20.92 -17.30
N SER A 624 22.54 19.97 -18.23
CA SER A 624 22.42 20.25 -19.66
C SER A 624 21.14 19.59 -20.20
N PRO A 625 20.35 20.28 -21.04
CA PRO A 625 20.68 21.50 -21.79
C PRO A 625 20.64 22.80 -20.97
N VAL A 626 21.24 23.88 -21.50
CA VAL A 626 21.30 25.19 -20.82
C VAL A 626 19.91 25.73 -20.46
N GLY A 627 18.91 25.53 -21.33
CA GLY A 627 17.52 25.91 -21.03
C GLY A 627 16.99 25.22 -19.78
N LEU A 628 17.27 23.92 -19.58
CA LEU A 628 16.90 23.19 -18.37
C LEU A 628 17.55 23.79 -17.12
N GLN A 629 18.85 24.11 -17.17
CA GLN A 629 19.54 24.73 -16.04
C GLN A 629 18.90 26.07 -15.67
N ASN A 630 18.60 26.91 -16.66
CA ASN A 630 18.02 28.23 -16.42
C ASN A 630 16.61 28.14 -15.86
N THR A 631 15.78 27.22 -16.39
CA THR A 631 14.46 26.95 -15.82
C THR A 631 14.55 26.48 -14.38
N LEU A 632 15.47 25.56 -14.06
CA LEU A 632 15.66 25.08 -12.70
C LEU A 632 16.07 26.22 -11.75
N GLU A 633 16.98 27.11 -12.17
CA GLU A 633 17.37 28.28 -11.37
C GLU A 633 16.22 29.29 -11.22
N ALA A 634 15.43 29.53 -12.28
CA ALA A 634 14.27 30.40 -12.23
C ALA A 634 13.21 29.88 -11.24
N LEU A 635 12.90 28.58 -11.30
CA LEU A 635 11.98 27.94 -10.37
C LEU A 635 12.54 27.88 -8.94
N HIS A 636 13.83 27.59 -8.77
CA HIS A 636 14.49 27.62 -7.46
C HIS A 636 14.41 29.01 -6.84
N SER A 637 14.66 30.07 -7.63
CA SER A 637 14.50 31.45 -7.20
C SER A 637 13.05 31.80 -6.86
N ALA A 638 12.07 31.25 -7.59
CA ALA A 638 10.66 31.49 -7.34
C ALA A 638 10.17 30.80 -6.05
N PHE A 639 10.54 29.56 -5.79
CA PHE A 639 9.97 28.77 -4.67
C PHE A 639 10.73 28.90 -3.34
N ARG A 640 11.98 29.38 -3.35
CA ARG A 640 12.79 29.58 -2.13
C ARG A 640 12.33 30.71 -1.19
N VAL A 641 11.23 31.38 -1.51
CA VAL A 641 10.78 32.63 -0.85
C VAL A 641 10.53 32.35 0.63
N ARG A 642 11.28 33.04 1.51
CA ARG A 642 11.27 32.81 2.96
C ARG A 642 11.01 34.10 3.71
N PRO A 643 10.23 34.05 4.81
CA PRO A 643 10.04 35.22 5.65
C PRO A 643 11.39 35.66 6.23
N PRO A 644 11.73 36.95 6.16
CA PRO A 644 12.99 37.43 6.72
C PRO A 644 13.00 37.26 8.24
N SER A 645 14.19 37.00 8.79
CA SER A 645 14.37 36.88 10.24
C SER A 645 14.58 38.25 10.87
N ALA A 646 13.88 38.53 11.97
CA ALA A 646 14.08 39.76 12.72
C ALA A 646 15.51 39.82 13.27
N PRO A 647 16.19 40.99 13.21
CA PRO A 647 17.55 41.12 13.69
C PRO A 647 17.61 40.97 15.22
N LYS A 648 18.60 40.24 15.72
CA LYS A 648 18.84 40.11 17.17
C LYS A 648 19.51 41.38 17.69
N THR A 649 18.74 42.31 18.26
CA THR A 649 19.22 43.64 18.64
C THR A 649 19.97 43.72 19.97
N ARG A 650 19.95 42.65 20.79
CA ARG A 650 20.55 42.64 22.13
C ARG A 650 22.08 42.77 22.04
N GLY A 651 22.63 43.82 22.68
CA GLY A 651 24.07 44.09 22.72
C GLY A 651 24.62 44.87 21.51
N MET A 652 23.76 45.29 20.58
CA MET A 652 24.17 46.10 19.42
C MET A 652 24.09 47.61 19.73
N ASN A 653 24.92 48.41 19.06
CA ASN A 653 24.82 49.87 19.14
C ASN A 653 23.61 50.41 18.34
N GLN A 654 23.12 51.60 18.68
CA GLN A 654 21.89 52.16 18.12
C GLN A 654 21.93 52.32 16.59
N GLU A 655 23.07 52.74 16.03
CA GLU A 655 23.24 52.88 14.58
C GLU A 655 23.20 51.55 13.84
N ARG A 656 23.75 50.48 14.43
CA ARG A 656 23.65 49.13 13.87
C ARG A 656 22.22 48.60 13.94
N VAL A 657 21.53 48.81 15.06
CA VAL A 657 20.11 48.45 15.21
C VAL A 657 19.26 49.13 14.15
N LYS A 658 19.47 50.44 13.91
CA LYS A 658 18.73 51.20 12.89
C LYS A 658 18.96 50.65 11.48
N ARG A 659 20.21 50.35 11.11
CA ARG A 659 20.54 49.76 9.80
C ARG A 659 19.94 48.37 9.61
N ASP A 660 20.09 47.48 10.59
CA ASP A 660 19.61 46.11 10.49
C ASP A 660 18.08 46.05 10.49
N LEU A 661 17.41 46.96 11.21
CA LEU A 661 15.95 47.09 11.17
C LEU A 661 15.46 47.61 9.81
N ALA A 662 16.15 48.57 9.20
CA ALA A 662 15.82 49.06 7.86
C ALA A 662 16.01 47.97 6.79
N ALA A 663 17.10 47.20 6.87
CA ALA A 663 17.33 46.06 5.97
C ALA A 663 16.27 44.97 6.15
N TYR A 664 15.86 44.69 7.39
CA TYR A 664 14.75 43.77 7.68
C TYR A 664 13.42 44.27 7.11
N GLN A 665 13.12 45.57 7.22
CA GLN A 665 11.92 46.17 6.63
C GLN A 665 11.91 46.04 5.10
N GLN A 666 13.04 46.31 4.44
CA GLN A 666 13.14 46.13 2.99
C GLN A 666 12.95 44.66 2.60
N ALA A 667 13.65 43.73 3.27
CA ALA A 667 13.50 42.31 3.01
C ALA A 667 12.08 41.78 3.24
N ARG A 668 11.29 42.43 4.11
CA ARG A 668 9.87 42.13 4.28
C ARG A 668 9.03 42.58 3.09
N ILE A 669 9.30 43.76 2.54
CA ILE A 669 8.62 44.25 1.33
C ILE A 669 8.92 43.30 0.18
N ASP A 670 10.20 42.98 -0.05
CA ASP A 670 10.62 42.05 -1.11
C ASP A 670 9.96 40.67 -0.95
N TYR A 671 9.89 40.16 0.29
CA TYR A 671 9.19 38.91 0.60
C TYR A 671 7.68 38.98 0.28
N GLU A 672 7.01 40.08 0.64
CA GLU A 672 5.58 40.25 0.37
C GLU A 672 5.30 40.33 -1.15
N GLU A 673 6.18 41.00 -1.91
CA GLU A 673 6.12 41.06 -3.37
C GLU A 673 6.34 39.68 -4.01
N ASP A 674 7.35 38.93 -3.57
CA ASP A 674 7.63 37.60 -4.13
C ASP A 674 6.53 36.59 -3.80
N VAL A 675 5.96 36.66 -2.59
CA VAL A 675 4.76 35.88 -2.24
C VAL A 675 3.56 36.28 -3.11
N ALA A 676 3.42 37.56 -3.47
CA ALA A 676 2.36 38.00 -4.37
C ALA A 676 2.55 37.45 -5.80
N LYS A 677 3.78 37.42 -6.31
CA LYS A 677 4.10 36.79 -7.60
C LYS A 677 3.77 35.30 -7.62
N LEU A 678 4.07 34.57 -6.54
CA LEU A 678 3.70 33.15 -6.43
C LEU A 678 2.19 32.90 -6.37
N LYS A 679 1.39 33.92 -6.01
CA LYS A 679 -0.07 33.84 -6.07
C LYS A 679 -0.62 34.17 -7.45
N ASP A 680 0.15 34.87 -8.29
CA ASP A 680 -0.18 35.05 -9.70
C ASP A 680 0.07 33.74 -10.44
N SER A 681 -1.02 33.09 -10.84
CA SER A 681 -0.96 31.79 -11.49
C SER A 681 -0.31 31.81 -12.88
N THR A 682 -0.08 32.99 -13.45
CA THR A 682 0.58 33.13 -14.74
C THR A 682 2.09 33.33 -14.64
N TYR A 683 2.60 33.78 -13.48
CA TYR A 683 4.00 34.14 -13.30
C TYR A 683 4.95 32.98 -13.60
N VAL A 684 4.81 31.85 -12.88
CA VAL A 684 5.70 30.69 -13.04
C VAL A 684 5.64 30.13 -14.46
N ARG A 685 4.45 30.07 -15.05
CA ARG A 685 4.26 29.61 -16.43
C ARG A 685 4.96 30.52 -17.44
N SER A 686 4.92 31.84 -17.25
CA SER A 686 5.59 32.79 -18.14
C SER A 686 7.11 32.63 -18.14
N LEU A 687 7.70 32.25 -17.00
CA LEU A 687 9.13 31.93 -16.91
C LEU A 687 9.48 30.72 -17.78
N LEU A 688 8.71 29.63 -17.63
CA LEU A 688 8.94 28.41 -18.39
C LEU A 688 8.69 28.61 -19.89
N GLN A 689 7.69 29.43 -20.26
CA GLN A 689 7.41 29.75 -21.65
C GLN A 689 8.54 30.56 -22.28
N ALA A 690 9.09 31.55 -21.56
CA ALA A 690 10.26 32.30 -22.02
C ALA A 690 11.46 31.38 -22.25
N ASP A 691 11.78 30.49 -21.30
CA ASP A 691 12.86 29.52 -21.48
C ASP A 691 12.60 28.55 -22.65
N LEU A 692 11.35 28.11 -22.83
CA LEU A 692 11.00 27.23 -23.95
C LEU A 692 11.27 27.91 -25.31
N ASP A 693 10.96 29.21 -25.41
CA ASP A 693 11.08 29.99 -26.65
C ASP A 693 12.51 30.49 -26.91
N ASP A 694 13.27 30.82 -25.85
CA ASP A 694 14.59 31.45 -25.95
C ASP A 694 15.74 30.45 -26.19
N TYR A 695 15.53 29.15 -25.95
CA TYR A 695 16.56 28.12 -26.08
C TYR A 695 16.30 27.13 -27.21
N THR A 696 17.36 26.78 -27.93
CA THR A 696 17.34 25.63 -28.84
C THR A 696 17.49 24.34 -28.03
N TRP A 697 16.48 23.48 -28.10
CA TRP A 697 16.46 22.22 -27.37
C TRP A 697 17.09 21.08 -28.17
N PRO A 698 17.85 20.18 -27.52
CA PRO A 698 18.44 19.03 -28.20
C PRO A 698 17.36 18.06 -28.70
N THR A 699 17.65 17.34 -29.77
CA THR A 699 16.74 16.33 -30.34
C THR A 699 16.80 14.97 -29.65
N HIS A 700 17.75 14.77 -28.74
CA HIS A 700 17.92 13.51 -28.02
C HIS A 700 17.13 13.48 -26.71
N GLY A 701 16.72 12.28 -26.32
CA GLY A 701 15.91 12.01 -25.14
C GLY A 701 16.72 11.80 -23.85
N PRO A 702 16.15 11.14 -22.84
CA PRO A 702 16.74 11.00 -21.51
C PRO A 702 18.09 10.28 -21.55
N LYS A 703 19.09 10.82 -20.85
CA LYS A 703 20.37 10.15 -20.57
C LYS A 703 20.32 9.52 -19.18
N LYS A 704 20.18 8.20 -19.12
CA LYS A 704 20.09 7.48 -17.83
C LYS A 704 21.44 7.39 -17.13
N HIS A 705 21.47 7.73 -15.85
CA HIS A 705 22.61 7.49 -14.97
C HIS A 705 22.49 6.15 -14.26
N ILE A 706 23.60 5.41 -14.16
CA ILE A 706 23.67 4.17 -13.39
C ILE A 706 24.05 4.52 -11.96
N ILE A 707 23.21 4.14 -10.99
CA ILE A 707 23.50 4.31 -9.56
C ILE A 707 24.00 2.96 -8.99
N PRO A 708 25.25 2.85 -8.53
CA PRO A 708 25.79 1.64 -7.92
C PRO A 708 25.00 1.17 -6.69
N ALA A 709 24.85 -0.15 -6.58
CA ALA A 709 24.49 -0.78 -5.33
C ALA A 709 25.59 -0.52 -4.28
N ASP A 710 25.23 -0.44 -2.99
CA ASP A 710 26.27 -0.32 -1.94
C ASP A 710 27.05 -1.64 -1.78
N ARG A 711 28.09 -1.65 -0.93
CA ARG A 711 28.95 -2.83 -0.66
C ARG A 711 28.21 -4.06 -0.10
N ASN A 712 26.95 -3.92 0.34
CA ASN A 712 26.14 -4.98 0.91
C ASN A 712 24.91 -5.30 0.04
N GLY A 713 24.80 -4.76 -1.17
CA GLY A 713 23.61 -4.93 -2.02
C GLY A 713 22.35 -4.27 -1.46
N SER A 714 22.46 -3.44 -0.42
CA SER A 714 21.35 -2.71 0.18
C SER A 714 21.36 -1.25 -0.27
N GLN A 715 20.30 -0.49 0.01
CA GLN A 715 20.29 0.96 -0.17
C GLN A 715 20.49 1.71 1.15
N MET A 716 21.22 1.15 2.12
CA MET A 716 21.43 1.77 3.43
C MET A 716 22.91 1.92 3.76
N THR A 717 23.35 3.17 3.98
CA THR A 717 24.74 3.46 4.35
C THR A 717 25.10 2.88 5.72
N ALA A 718 26.36 2.44 5.89
CA ALA A 718 26.92 1.99 7.17
C ALA A 718 26.83 3.06 8.29
N HIS A 719 26.61 4.33 7.94
CA HIS A 719 26.35 5.40 8.88
C HIS A 719 24.96 5.29 9.55
N LEU A 720 23.94 4.84 8.80
CA LEU A 720 22.61 4.55 9.35
C LEU A 720 22.61 3.29 10.20
N GLN A 721 23.40 2.28 9.80
CA GLN A 721 23.62 1.09 10.63
C GLN A 721 24.29 1.46 11.95
N LYS A 722 25.22 2.43 11.97
CA LYS A 722 25.82 2.99 13.19
C LYS A 722 24.84 3.80 14.04
N ALA A 723 23.92 4.55 13.42
CA ALA A 723 22.89 5.32 14.13
C ALA A 723 21.83 4.40 14.77
N ILE A 724 21.44 3.32 14.09
CA ILE A 724 20.55 2.27 14.61
C ILE A 724 21.27 1.44 15.70
N SER A 725 22.55 1.13 15.49
CA SER A 725 23.38 0.43 16.49
C SER A 725 23.69 1.27 17.73
N ALA A 726 23.69 2.60 17.62
CA ALA A 726 23.94 3.50 18.75
C ALA A 726 22.75 3.56 19.74
N GLY A 727 21.57 3.04 19.35
CA GLY A 727 20.42 2.86 20.24
C GLY A 727 20.38 1.49 20.96
N VAL A 728 21.27 0.55 20.61
CA VAL A 728 21.34 -0.77 21.23
C VAL A 728 22.70 -0.94 21.87
N ARG A 729 22.78 -0.73 23.19
CA ARG A 729 23.92 -1.20 24.00
C ARG A 729 24.02 -2.72 23.80
N GLN A 730 24.94 -3.15 22.93
CA GLN A 730 25.37 -4.53 22.84
C GLN A 730 25.98 -4.95 24.20
N GLN A 731 25.19 -5.63 25.03
CA GLN A 731 25.78 -6.53 26.02
C GLN A 731 26.36 -7.71 25.25
N ARG A 732 27.69 -7.79 25.25
CA ARG A 732 28.46 -8.91 24.71
C ARG A 732 28.01 -10.20 25.39
N VAL A 733 27.35 -11.09 24.64
CA VAL A 733 27.29 -12.51 25.01
C VAL A 733 28.58 -13.14 24.50
N ALA A 734 29.35 -13.64 25.46
CA ALA A 734 30.63 -14.29 25.26
C ALA A 734 30.48 -15.48 24.30
N GLN A 735 31.37 -15.50 23.30
CA GLN A 735 31.67 -16.69 22.51
C GLN A 735 32.19 -17.81 23.41
N ARG A 736 31.79 -19.06 23.14
CA ARG A 736 32.60 -20.29 23.18
C ARG A 736 31.73 -21.53 22.90
N PRO A 737 32.29 -22.71 22.53
CA PRO A 737 33.64 -22.98 22.01
C PRO A 737 33.65 -23.92 20.78
N SER A 738 34.79 -24.04 20.11
CA SER A 738 35.12 -25.17 19.24
C SER A 738 36.17 -26.08 19.90
N SER A 739 35.90 -27.39 19.81
CA SER A 739 36.83 -28.54 19.75
C SER A 739 37.78 -28.84 20.94
N PHE A 740 37.54 -30.01 21.56
CA PHE A 740 38.50 -30.89 22.28
C PHE A 740 39.63 -31.40 21.35
N PRO A 741 40.77 -32.02 21.81
CA PRO A 741 40.88 -32.93 22.98
C PRO A 741 42.22 -33.02 23.77
N ARG A 742 42.19 -33.89 24.81
CA ARG A 742 43.24 -34.69 25.51
C ARG A 742 43.91 -34.19 26.83
N GLU A 743 43.44 -34.83 27.93
CA GLU A 743 44.19 -35.63 28.94
C GLU A 743 45.15 -34.97 29.98
N PRO A 744 45.53 -35.61 31.12
CA PRO A 744 44.75 -35.58 32.38
C PRO A 744 45.53 -35.25 33.69
N THR A 745 44.78 -35.10 34.80
CA THR A 745 45.16 -35.24 36.24
C THR A 745 45.92 -34.08 36.96
N PRO A 746 46.10 -34.10 38.29
CA PRO A 746 45.09 -33.72 39.30
C PRO A 746 45.65 -32.74 40.37
N ARG A 747 44.81 -32.15 41.24
CA ARG A 747 44.98 -32.10 42.72
C ARG A 747 44.20 -30.97 43.41
N SER A 748 43.65 -31.37 44.57
CA SER A 748 43.44 -30.62 45.81
C SER A 748 42.42 -29.48 45.80
N ALA A 749 41.72 -29.14 46.88
CA ALA A 749 41.33 -29.77 48.14
C ALA A 749 40.52 -28.66 48.84
N GLY A 750 39.49 -29.03 49.60
CA GLY A 750 38.77 -28.12 50.50
C GLY A 750 37.26 -28.21 50.30
N ARG A 751 36.52 -29.06 51.04
CA ARG A 751 35.96 -28.76 52.40
C ARG A 751 35.30 -27.37 52.42
N ALA A 752 34.03 -27.18 52.77
CA ALA A 752 33.18 -27.95 53.67
C ALA A 752 31.68 -27.55 53.57
N LYS A 753 30.83 -28.51 54.00
CA LYS A 753 29.56 -28.42 54.75
C LYS A 753 28.38 -27.64 54.12
N MET A 754 27.27 -28.30 53.74
CA MET A 754 26.20 -28.85 54.62
C MET A 754 25.44 -27.67 55.28
N MET A 755 24.14 -27.45 55.04
CA MET A 755 23.05 -28.32 55.51
C MET A 755 21.71 -27.91 54.86
N ARG A 756 20.85 -28.93 54.64
CA ARG A 756 19.41 -28.92 54.34
C ARG A 756 18.59 -28.12 55.36
N THR A 757 17.39 -27.68 54.96
CA THR A 757 16.11 -28.25 55.43
C THR A 757 14.96 -27.88 54.48
N ASP A 758 14.18 -28.91 54.19
CA ASP A 758 12.94 -28.96 53.40
C ASP A 758 11.72 -28.42 54.19
N ASP A 759 10.55 -28.66 53.58
CA ASP A 759 9.18 -28.77 54.12
C ASP A 759 8.26 -27.56 53.93
N THR A 760 7.35 -27.59 52.93
CA THR A 760 6.07 -28.34 52.75
C THR A 760 4.86 -27.58 53.30
N GLY A 761 3.72 -27.66 52.61
CA GLY A 761 2.42 -27.33 53.24
C GLY A 761 1.36 -26.72 52.32
N ASP A 762 0.66 -27.60 51.62
CA ASP A 762 -0.60 -27.43 50.88
C ASP A 762 -1.77 -26.84 51.72
N SER A 763 -2.71 -26.12 51.10
CA SER A 763 -4.17 -26.41 51.21
C SER A 763 -5.10 -25.32 50.65
N ARG A 764 -6.14 -25.84 49.98
CA ARG A 764 -7.31 -25.22 49.34
C ARG A 764 -8.28 -24.46 50.28
N LYS A 765 -9.03 -23.50 49.71
CA LYS A 765 -10.52 -23.28 49.78
C LYS A 765 -10.83 -21.92 49.12
N VAL A 766 -11.47 -21.84 47.95
CA VAL A 766 -12.93 -21.82 47.68
C VAL A 766 -13.73 -20.93 48.63
N THR A 767 -14.17 -19.75 48.16
CA THR A 767 -15.59 -19.33 48.14
C THR A 767 -15.83 -18.15 47.21
N ARG A 768 -17.02 -18.19 46.60
CA ARG A 768 -17.62 -17.29 45.60
C ARG A 768 -18.27 -16.05 46.24
N TYR A 769 -18.25 -14.97 45.45
CA TYR A 769 -19.25 -13.91 45.21
C TYR A 769 -20.19 -13.44 46.33
N ALA A 770 -20.20 -12.11 46.52
CA ALA A 770 -21.40 -11.27 46.66
C ALA A 770 -21.03 -9.77 46.53
N PRO A 771 -21.98 -8.88 46.17
CA PRO A 771 -21.77 -7.77 45.26
C PRO A 771 -22.04 -6.35 45.85
N LEU A 772 -21.79 -5.33 45.01
CA LEU A 772 -22.46 -4.01 44.91
C LEU A 772 -22.68 -3.17 46.18
N ASP A 773 -22.05 -1.99 46.22
CA ASP A 773 -22.70 -0.66 46.18
C ASP A 773 -21.62 0.41 46.44
N GLU A 774 -21.36 1.29 45.48
CA GLU A 774 -22.00 2.60 45.32
C GLU A 774 -21.75 3.58 46.47
N ARG A 775 -20.92 4.57 46.13
CA ARG A 775 -21.08 6.01 46.39
C ARG A 775 -20.58 6.64 47.69
N ASP A 776 -20.19 7.88 47.45
CA ASP A 776 -19.94 9.05 48.31
C ASP A 776 -18.62 9.05 49.09
N GLU A 777 -17.63 9.87 48.74
CA GLU A 777 -17.53 11.32 48.55
C GLU A 777 -16.60 11.89 49.64
N ASP A 778 -15.69 12.75 49.18
CA ASP A 778 -15.01 13.82 49.91
C ASP A 778 -14.12 13.54 51.14
N ARG A 779 -12.82 13.78 50.92
CA ARG A 779 -12.05 14.74 51.73
C ARG A 779 -10.76 15.25 51.06
N ALA A 780 -10.90 16.40 50.41
CA ALA A 780 -10.24 17.67 50.73
C ALA A 780 -8.75 17.72 51.18
N ARG A 781 -8.01 18.61 50.45
CA ARG A 781 -6.95 19.56 50.91
C ARG A 781 -5.54 18.96 51.11
N LYS A 782 -4.41 19.61 50.76
CA LYS A 782 -4.10 21.02 50.44
C LYS A 782 -2.63 21.17 49.95
N GLY A 783 -2.31 22.27 49.25
CA GLY A 783 -0.97 22.87 49.07
C GLY A 783 -0.61 23.05 47.59
N GLU A 784 -0.72 24.20 46.89
CA GLU A 784 -0.32 25.60 47.20
C GLU A 784 1.11 25.69 47.78
N ASN A 785 2.06 26.50 47.30
CA ASN A 785 2.08 27.62 46.34
C ASN A 785 3.55 27.82 45.86
N ALA A 786 3.74 28.24 44.60
CA ALA A 786 4.51 29.41 44.16
C ALA A 786 4.63 29.42 42.62
#